data_AF-A0A3A4NTV3-F1
#
_entry.id   AF-A0A3A4NTV3-F1
#
_cell.length_a   1.000
_cell.length_b   1.000
_cell.length_c   1.000
_cell.angle_alpha   90.00
_cell.angle_beta   90.00
_cell.angle_gamma   90.00
#
_symmetry.space_group_name_H-M   'P 1'
#
loop_
_entity.id
_entity.type
_entity.pdbx_description
1 polymer ?
#
loop_
_entity_poly.entity_id
_entity_poly.type
_entity_poly.pdbx_seq_one_letter_code
_entity_poly.pdbx_strand_id
1 'polypeptide(L)'
;MTQTYKPLGDVLVQKNILSEQELEEVLQKARGRNLSLEETLFRLGYVSRDNLGAIYAEMYGGAFLPAVPRQIPEAVISALPSEAALELQVLPYQLAEETLDVLTAAPFERHTYEELLARLEEMTGRKVHIDFCGDANLKEMLLKYYTSSPTPGFGRGSFSSIIKSLKSEMSETGLRTEFEELYDIGQTALIGARSHPFHRAVAVPVEEAKKKLGDARKFMDSGFDEEAVQMASQAVQLLKQATEKADSVEKEWDKLVQQVKSLRAKVNALEEEGAPEYAPLEFGELREIREELIPCLNDRNVDRLRYLLDQGAIITERVSLLSPQRSKGREEVMASLAQVRQVIMRARKAGAKEHAPEALKEAYNFLDRAETSARRTRWDEVRDFLSSAESKAIEAEASALRVTEEAKQLTIRLRESIRAASAVLDEAMTRSFAQEAMGELLQAKDAIAEAKTCFEDGRQEKGISLAEETARLLREEIIPAIAESERRWNDLFLRADESSAKIRALNLPLMLKVNPGKVEPLLHAERNMIASLCSRDRDALSAAISECERLIADVEKSYVEATDQLKDIEAIVSTAASLLTSAAASGIDADVAPAFVQAGMLIEHARKYLLEGNAQEAEKCADEAIERLRMNVIEPQSRVREEWSNLVLEAAALLEKAAALVSLETCYRCPDRVEALYSKLTELISGLASREPESLQVREDSLRELLDDIQASVSLEQEELHREITAELSEIEQAVKRAVEKCSGYYAPDALESVYLDIKRLWGELSGGPDALRAGAEIELRKDLAVARAKLWQVEFLRERFEKEREEDLRQLRLKMQAARSEVEACAKLDFVMEGSLLLDEARSFLDQADNSIIEGDMDGSFDLVRQTMAIIARLREESEENKQRWKQLTASLHAGDALHKAVLSDPASSQFAPDEFQNLSELAEETTEIIERKNLRLLANHIELLHSMASAVQERVKQKRFELRERAQHEIQKAQDQIALAQVLHSGRVCPDVLTAARSFDEIACTYLSEHDYDRAIEAAADAFVKASDAVMLGKAGMERAGNLAADYMKIAQNHLLQGNNKAAEEALRKGLSMALSARVKDEEEGQSAND
;
A
#
# COMPACT_ATOMS: atom_id res chain seq x y z
N MET A 1 -30.09 -2.92 -45.98
CA MET A 1 -31.04 -3.66 -45.12
C MET A 1 -30.47 -3.56 -43.72
N THR A 2 -31.03 -2.71 -42.86
CA THR A 2 -30.62 -2.59 -41.46
C THR A 2 -31.09 -3.84 -40.73
N GLN A 3 -30.17 -4.76 -40.41
CA GLN A 3 -30.48 -5.90 -39.55
C GLN A 3 -30.80 -5.35 -38.15
N THR A 4 -32.06 -5.42 -37.74
CA THR A 4 -32.47 -5.06 -36.39
C THR A 4 -32.01 -6.17 -35.45
N TYR A 5 -30.91 -5.96 -34.71
CA TYR A 5 -30.41 -6.92 -33.73
C TYR A 5 -31.41 -7.10 -32.57
N LYS A 6 -31.67 -8.34 -32.16
CA LYS A 6 -32.54 -8.65 -31.02
C LYS A 6 -31.81 -8.32 -29.71
N PRO A 7 -32.48 -7.78 -28.68
CA PRO A 7 -31.84 -7.50 -27.39
C PRO A 7 -31.40 -8.81 -26.71
N LEU A 8 -30.28 -8.76 -25.98
CA LEU A 8 -29.65 -9.92 -25.34
C LEU A 8 -30.62 -10.74 -24.47
N GLY A 9 -31.50 -10.06 -23.72
CA GLY A 9 -32.51 -10.73 -22.89
C GLY A 9 -33.42 -11.67 -23.68
N ASP A 10 -33.90 -11.24 -24.85
CA ASP A 10 -34.77 -12.05 -25.72
C ASP A 10 -34.03 -13.25 -26.33
N VAL A 11 -32.72 -13.09 -26.58
CA VAL A 11 -31.86 -14.16 -27.12
C VAL A 11 -31.60 -15.22 -26.05
N LEU A 12 -31.39 -14.82 -24.79
CA LEU A 12 -31.20 -15.74 -23.66
C LEU A 12 -32.48 -16.56 -23.38
N VAL A 13 -33.65 -15.94 -23.52
CA VAL A 13 -34.94 -16.63 -23.39
C VAL A 13 -35.20 -17.57 -24.57
N GLN A 14 -34.93 -17.15 -25.81
CA GLN A 14 -35.08 -18.00 -26.99
C GLN A 14 -34.18 -19.25 -26.95
N LYS A 15 -33.02 -19.17 -26.28
CA LYS A 15 -32.09 -20.29 -26.10
C LYS A 15 -32.39 -21.17 -24.88
N ASN A 16 -33.48 -20.92 -24.15
CA ASN A 16 -33.83 -21.58 -22.88
C ASN A 16 -32.71 -21.49 -21.83
N ILE A 17 -31.86 -20.44 -21.87
CA ILE A 17 -30.85 -20.20 -20.84
C ILE A 17 -31.50 -19.52 -19.63
N LEU A 18 -32.51 -18.69 -19.89
CA LEU A 18 -33.36 -18.05 -18.88
C LEU A 18 -34.83 -18.24 -19.25
N SER A 19 -35.71 -18.36 -18.27
CA SER A 19 -37.15 -18.16 -18.46
C SER A 19 -37.51 -16.67 -18.49
N GLU A 20 -38.68 -16.33 -19.03
CA GLU A 20 -39.19 -14.94 -19.01
C GLU A 20 -39.29 -14.39 -17.58
N GLN A 21 -39.62 -15.24 -16.60
CA GLN A 21 -39.71 -14.85 -15.19
C GLN A 21 -38.34 -14.58 -14.58
N GLU A 22 -37.34 -15.41 -14.89
CA GLU A 22 -35.96 -15.20 -14.42
C GLU A 22 -35.33 -13.97 -15.07
N LEU A 23 -35.60 -13.70 -16.35
CA LEU A 23 -35.13 -12.47 -17.01
C LEU A 23 -35.68 -11.22 -16.32
N GLU A 24 -36.95 -11.22 -15.93
CA GLU A 24 -37.55 -10.10 -15.21
C GLU A 24 -36.95 -9.91 -13.80
N GLU A 25 -36.65 -11.02 -13.10
CA GLU A 25 -35.94 -10.97 -11.81
C GLU A 25 -34.53 -10.42 -11.95
N VAL A 26 -33.78 -10.85 -12.97
CA VAL A 26 -32.44 -10.35 -13.27
C VAL A 26 -32.50 -8.84 -13.59
N LEU A 27 -33.46 -8.39 -14.39
CA LEU A 27 -33.65 -6.97 -14.72
C LEU A 27 -34.02 -6.12 -13.50
N GLN A 28 -34.85 -6.64 -12.59
CA GLN A 28 -35.17 -5.95 -11.34
C GLN A 28 -33.95 -5.83 -10.43
N LYS A 29 -33.15 -6.90 -10.31
CA LYS A 29 -31.90 -6.90 -9.53
C LYS A 29 -30.83 -5.99 -10.14
N ALA A 30 -30.72 -5.94 -11.46
CA ALA A 30 -29.82 -5.05 -12.19
C ALA A 30 -30.16 -3.58 -11.92
N ARG A 31 -31.46 -3.21 -12.06
CA ARG A 31 -31.96 -1.86 -11.75
C ARG A 31 -31.80 -1.48 -10.27
N GLY A 32 -32.04 -2.43 -9.37
CA GLY A 32 -31.90 -2.20 -7.92
C GLY A 32 -30.46 -2.01 -7.46
N ARG A 33 -29.46 -2.46 -8.24
CA ARG A 33 -28.04 -2.42 -7.89
C ARG A 33 -27.20 -1.52 -8.81
N ASN A 34 -27.81 -0.83 -9.78
CA ASN A 34 -27.12 -0.08 -10.84
C ASN A 34 -26.02 -0.91 -11.55
N LEU A 35 -26.27 -2.20 -11.75
CA LEU A 35 -25.36 -3.10 -12.47
C LEU A 35 -25.88 -3.35 -13.88
N SER A 36 -24.98 -3.66 -14.82
CA SER A 36 -25.36 -4.10 -16.16
C SER A 36 -26.11 -5.44 -16.11
N LEU A 37 -26.88 -5.75 -17.15
CA LEU A 37 -27.63 -7.00 -17.24
C LEU A 37 -26.66 -8.19 -17.23
N GLU A 38 -25.57 -8.07 -17.98
CA GLU A 38 -24.48 -9.03 -18.11
C GLU A 38 -23.80 -9.30 -16.76
N GLU A 39 -23.47 -8.25 -16.01
CA GLU A 39 -22.81 -8.41 -14.71
C GLU A 39 -23.76 -9.02 -13.67
N THR A 40 -25.04 -8.70 -13.75
CA THR A 40 -26.07 -9.30 -12.91
C THR A 40 -26.24 -10.79 -13.24
N LEU A 41 -26.18 -11.18 -14.52
CA LEU A 41 -26.23 -12.58 -14.95
C LEU A 41 -25.01 -13.38 -14.47
N PHE A 42 -23.81 -12.78 -14.48
CA PHE A 42 -22.60 -13.41 -13.93
C PHE A 42 -22.71 -13.62 -12.42
N ARG A 43 -23.14 -12.59 -11.68
CA ARG A 43 -23.24 -12.65 -10.22
C ARG A 43 -24.33 -13.61 -9.73
N LEU A 44 -25.35 -13.85 -10.55
CA LEU A 44 -26.41 -14.82 -10.26
C LEU A 44 -26.09 -16.23 -10.79
N GLY A 45 -24.97 -16.41 -11.49
CA GLY A 45 -24.51 -17.71 -11.97
C GLY A 45 -25.27 -18.28 -13.17
N TYR A 46 -26.12 -17.47 -13.84
CA TYR A 46 -26.92 -17.95 -14.97
C TYR A 46 -26.11 -18.20 -16.24
N VAL A 47 -25.01 -17.45 -16.45
CA VAL A 47 -24.18 -17.55 -17.67
C VAL A 47 -22.70 -17.34 -17.30
N SER A 48 -21.78 -18.13 -17.89
CA SER A 48 -20.32 -17.93 -17.75
C SER A 48 -19.78 -16.93 -18.79
N ARG A 49 -18.62 -16.29 -18.53
CA ARG A 49 -18.07 -15.25 -19.43
C ARG A 49 -17.83 -15.76 -20.85
N ASP A 50 -17.34 -16.99 -20.96
CA ASP A 50 -17.10 -17.65 -22.25
C ASP A 50 -18.41 -17.99 -22.98
N ASN A 51 -19.43 -18.45 -22.26
CA ASN A 51 -20.75 -18.71 -22.84
C ASN A 51 -21.42 -17.42 -23.32
N LEU A 52 -21.25 -16.31 -22.59
CA LEU A 52 -21.76 -15.01 -23.00
C LEU A 52 -21.03 -14.51 -24.27
N GLY A 53 -19.71 -14.69 -24.34
CA GLY A 53 -18.92 -14.39 -25.54
C GLY A 53 -19.36 -15.19 -26.77
N ALA A 54 -19.68 -16.48 -26.60
CA ALA A 54 -20.24 -17.32 -27.66
C ALA A 54 -21.63 -16.86 -28.13
N ILE A 55 -22.48 -16.41 -27.19
CA ILE A 55 -23.81 -15.86 -27.52
C ILE A 55 -23.66 -14.54 -28.28
N TYR A 56 -22.73 -13.68 -27.88
CA TYR A 56 -22.44 -12.42 -28.57
C TYR A 56 -21.90 -12.64 -29.99
N ALA A 57 -21.00 -13.60 -30.17
CA ALA A 57 -20.50 -13.98 -31.49
C ALA A 57 -21.65 -14.39 -32.43
N GLU A 58 -22.57 -15.22 -31.95
CA GLU A 58 -23.73 -15.66 -32.73
C GLU A 58 -24.72 -14.54 -33.03
N MET A 59 -24.92 -13.60 -32.09
CA MET A 59 -25.81 -12.44 -32.28
C MET A 59 -25.32 -11.48 -33.36
N TYR A 60 -24.00 -11.29 -33.46
CA TYR A 60 -23.38 -10.36 -34.40
C TYR A 60 -22.79 -11.04 -35.65
N GLY A 61 -22.94 -12.37 -35.78
CA GLY A 61 -22.50 -13.13 -36.95
C GLY A 61 -21.00 -13.43 -37.03
N GLY A 62 -20.28 -13.29 -35.91
CA GLY A 62 -18.86 -13.66 -35.78
C GLY A 62 -18.66 -15.04 -35.13
N ALA A 63 -17.41 -15.49 -35.03
CA ALA A 63 -17.03 -16.71 -34.31
C ALA A 63 -16.43 -16.40 -32.93
N PHE A 64 -16.69 -17.26 -31.93
CA PHE A 64 -15.99 -17.20 -30.64
C PHE A 64 -14.77 -18.12 -30.67
N LEU A 65 -13.60 -17.54 -30.49
CA LEU A 65 -12.31 -18.22 -30.48
C LEU A 65 -11.80 -18.35 -29.03
N PRO A 66 -11.97 -19.51 -28.37
CA PRO A 66 -11.52 -19.72 -26.99
C PRO A 66 -9.99 -19.69 -26.87
N ALA A 67 -9.27 -19.96 -27.97
CA ALA A 67 -7.82 -19.87 -28.07
C ALA A 67 -7.41 -19.22 -29.40
N VAL A 68 -6.58 -18.18 -29.32
CA VAL A 68 -6.09 -17.42 -30.48
C VAL A 68 -4.93 -18.17 -31.16
N PRO A 69 -4.78 -18.13 -32.50
CA PRO A 69 -3.65 -18.74 -33.20
C PRO A 69 -2.28 -18.23 -32.70
N ARG A 70 -1.37 -19.17 -32.43
CA ARG A 70 -0.08 -18.92 -31.74
C ARG A 70 0.93 -18.05 -32.51
N GLN A 71 0.75 -17.85 -33.82
CA GLN A 71 1.63 -17.01 -34.66
C GLN A 71 0.79 -16.20 -35.64
N ILE A 72 0.78 -14.88 -35.48
CA ILE A 72 0.15 -13.93 -36.41
C ILE A 72 1.27 -13.32 -37.26
N PRO A 73 1.15 -13.30 -38.60
CA PRO A 73 2.16 -12.68 -39.46
C PRO A 73 2.31 -11.18 -39.18
N GLU A 74 3.54 -10.68 -39.16
CA GLU A 74 3.84 -9.25 -38.89
C GLU A 74 3.19 -8.30 -39.90
N ALA A 75 2.97 -8.76 -41.13
CA ALA A 75 2.23 -8.02 -42.17
C ALA A 75 0.74 -7.80 -41.82
N VAL A 76 0.14 -8.67 -41.00
CA VAL A 76 -1.24 -8.54 -40.53
C VAL A 76 -1.32 -7.61 -39.33
N ILE A 77 -0.37 -7.73 -38.40
CA ILE A 77 -0.25 -6.83 -37.23
C ILE A 77 -0.01 -5.38 -37.68
N SER A 78 0.85 -5.19 -38.67
CA SER A 78 1.15 -3.86 -39.24
C SER A 78 -0.02 -3.23 -40.00
N ALA A 79 -1.10 -3.97 -40.27
CA ALA A 79 -2.29 -3.43 -40.93
C ALA A 79 -3.08 -2.47 -40.02
N LEU A 80 -2.90 -2.56 -38.70
CA LEU A 80 -3.52 -1.68 -37.73
C LEU A 80 -2.42 -0.97 -36.90
N PRO A 81 -2.43 0.37 -36.79
CA PRO A 81 -1.48 1.09 -35.95
C PRO A 81 -1.60 0.67 -34.48
N SER A 82 -0.47 0.64 -33.75
CA SER A 82 -0.43 0.25 -32.33
C SER A 82 -1.36 1.09 -31.45
N GLU A 83 -1.44 2.39 -31.73
CA GLU A 83 -2.31 3.33 -31.00
C GLU A 83 -3.78 2.95 -31.17
N ALA A 84 -4.19 2.62 -32.41
CA ALA A 84 -5.56 2.23 -32.73
C ALA A 84 -5.94 0.85 -32.18
N ALA A 85 -5.01 -0.13 -32.23
CA ALA A 85 -5.21 -1.46 -31.69
C ALA A 85 -5.43 -1.44 -30.16
N LEU A 86 -4.69 -0.57 -29.45
CA LEU A 86 -4.80 -0.38 -28.01
C LEU A 86 -6.03 0.44 -27.62
N GLU A 87 -6.36 1.50 -28.37
CA GLU A 87 -7.52 2.36 -28.12
C GLU A 87 -8.84 1.59 -28.32
N LEU A 88 -8.97 0.90 -29.46
CA LEU A 88 -10.19 0.17 -29.83
C LEU A 88 -10.27 -1.22 -29.18
N GLN A 89 -9.21 -1.67 -28.50
CA GLN A 89 -9.06 -3.02 -27.95
C GLN A 89 -9.36 -4.12 -28.98
N VAL A 90 -8.57 -4.11 -30.06
CA VAL A 90 -8.75 -5.05 -31.18
C VAL A 90 -7.42 -5.57 -31.70
N LEU A 91 -7.40 -6.82 -32.14
CA LEU A 91 -6.21 -7.50 -32.65
C LEU A 91 -6.48 -8.06 -34.05
N PRO A 92 -5.84 -7.55 -35.12
CA PRO A 92 -5.91 -8.18 -36.43
C PRO A 92 -5.15 -9.51 -36.39
N TYR A 93 -5.79 -10.60 -36.82
CA TYR A 93 -5.17 -11.93 -36.78
C TYR A 93 -5.11 -12.64 -38.13
N GLN A 94 -5.97 -12.26 -39.08
CA GLN A 94 -5.97 -12.83 -40.42
C GLN A 94 -6.31 -11.77 -41.48
N LEU A 95 -5.70 -11.91 -42.65
CA LEU A 95 -5.91 -11.02 -43.80
C LEU A 95 -6.13 -11.88 -45.05
N ALA A 96 -7.32 -11.78 -45.65
CA ALA A 96 -7.72 -12.54 -46.84
C ALA A 96 -8.15 -11.57 -47.96
N GLU A 97 -7.32 -11.42 -49.01
CA GLU A 97 -7.53 -10.56 -50.19
C GLU A 97 -7.96 -9.10 -49.88
N GLU A 98 -9.27 -8.86 -49.66
CA GLU A 98 -9.87 -7.54 -49.35
C GLU A 98 -10.51 -7.45 -47.95
N THR A 99 -10.48 -8.53 -47.16
CA THR A 99 -11.09 -8.61 -45.83
C THR A 99 -10.02 -8.76 -44.74
N LEU A 100 -10.13 -7.96 -43.68
CA LEU A 100 -9.32 -8.03 -42.46
C LEU A 100 -10.15 -8.63 -41.33
N ASP A 101 -9.70 -9.78 -40.82
CA ASP A 101 -10.36 -10.44 -39.69
C ASP A 101 -9.70 -9.97 -38.38
N VAL A 102 -10.54 -9.48 -37.48
CA VAL A 102 -10.14 -8.77 -36.25
C VAL A 102 -10.77 -9.43 -35.04
N LEU A 103 -9.96 -9.64 -34.01
CA LEU A 103 -10.37 -10.18 -32.72
C LEU A 103 -10.65 -9.08 -31.70
N THR A 104 -11.71 -9.25 -30.92
CA THR A 104 -12.11 -8.34 -29.85
C THR A 104 -12.72 -9.09 -28.66
N ALA A 105 -12.85 -8.42 -27.51
CA ALA A 105 -13.42 -8.99 -26.30
C ALA A 105 -14.91 -8.62 -26.17
N ALA A 106 -15.74 -9.60 -25.76
CA ALA A 106 -17.13 -9.35 -25.39
C ALA A 106 -17.29 -9.31 -23.85
N PRO A 107 -18.14 -8.42 -23.29
CA PRO A 107 -18.95 -7.39 -23.95
C PRO A 107 -18.14 -6.12 -24.35
N PHE A 108 -18.62 -5.37 -25.36
CA PHE A 108 -18.02 -4.11 -25.80
C PHE A 108 -18.44 -2.94 -24.90
N GLU A 109 -17.59 -2.50 -23.99
CA GLU A 109 -17.94 -1.46 -23.01
C GLU A 109 -17.92 -0.02 -23.58
N ARG A 110 -17.18 0.23 -24.67
CA ARG A 110 -16.86 1.60 -25.14
C ARG A 110 -17.49 2.01 -26.47
N HIS A 111 -17.73 1.06 -27.37
CA HIS A 111 -18.19 1.34 -28.73
C HIS A 111 -19.29 0.35 -29.13
N THR A 112 -20.27 0.80 -29.89
CA THR A 112 -21.24 -0.12 -30.51
C THR A 112 -20.55 -0.92 -31.62
N TYR A 113 -21.06 -2.13 -31.91
CA TYR A 113 -20.53 -2.98 -32.97
C TYR A 113 -20.46 -2.25 -34.33
N GLU A 114 -21.48 -1.43 -34.64
CA GLU A 114 -21.54 -0.65 -35.88
C GLU A 114 -20.46 0.44 -35.95
N GLU A 115 -20.21 1.16 -34.85
CA GLU A 115 -19.15 2.18 -34.77
C GLU A 115 -17.75 1.57 -34.88
N LEU A 116 -17.53 0.43 -34.21
CA LEU A 116 -16.26 -0.28 -34.25
C LEU A 116 -15.96 -0.81 -35.66
N LEU A 117 -16.96 -1.38 -36.34
CA LEU A 117 -16.84 -1.81 -37.72
C LEU A 117 -16.55 -0.62 -38.66
N ALA A 118 -17.33 0.46 -38.57
CA ALA A 118 -17.16 1.64 -39.43
C ALA A 118 -15.77 2.28 -39.27
N ARG A 119 -15.29 2.41 -38.03
CA ARG A 119 -13.98 3.02 -37.74
C ARG A 119 -12.83 2.14 -38.21
N LEU A 120 -12.93 0.83 -38.08
CA LEU A 120 -11.93 -0.10 -38.61
C LEU A 120 -11.90 -0.14 -40.14
N GLU A 121 -13.06 -0.10 -40.79
CA GLU A 121 -13.14 -0.03 -42.26
C GLU A 121 -12.57 1.30 -42.80
N GLU A 122 -12.85 2.43 -42.14
CA GLU A 122 -12.29 3.74 -42.48
C GLU A 122 -10.76 3.77 -42.35
N MET A 123 -10.23 3.25 -41.25
CA MET A 123 -8.79 3.28 -40.97
C MET A 123 -7.99 2.33 -41.85
N THR A 124 -8.54 1.15 -42.15
CA THR A 124 -7.82 0.10 -42.89
C THR A 124 -8.07 0.16 -44.40
N GLY A 125 -9.13 0.86 -44.83
CA GLY A 125 -9.56 0.94 -46.24
C GLY A 125 -9.99 -0.41 -46.82
N ARG A 126 -10.33 -1.37 -45.95
CA ARG A 126 -10.65 -2.77 -46.28
C ARG A 126 -11.97 -3.15 -45.61
N LYS A 127 -12.59 -4.23 -46.07
CA LYS A 127 -13.76 -4.80 -45.36
C LYS A 127 -13.27 -5.46 -44.09
N VAL A 128 -14.01 -5.32 -42.99
CA VAL A 128 -13.59 -5.85 -41.68
C VAL A 128 -14.58 -6.91 -41.21
N HIS A 129 -14.05 -8.06 -40.79
CA HIS A 129 -14.81 -9.10 -40.09
C HIS A 129 -14.39 -9.12 -38.62
N ILE A 130 -15.35 -9.21 -37.71
CA ILE A 130 -15.10 -9.13 -36.27
C ILE A 130 -15.44 -10.48 -35.62
N ASP A 131 -14.43 -11.06 -34.98
CA ASP A 131 -14.51 -12.29 -34.20
C ASP A 131 -14.21 -12.02 -32.72
N PHE A 132 -14.67 -12.91 -31.85
CA PHE A 132 -14.71 -12.69 -30.41
C PHE A 132 -13.78 -13.63 -29.64
N CYS A 133 -13.20 -13.15 -28.53
CA CYS A 133 -12.41 -13.96 -27.60
C CYS A 133 -12.57 -13.48 -26.15
N GLY A 134 -12.00 -14.22 -25.19
CA GLY A 134 -11.97 -13.82 -23.79
C GLY A 134 -11.03 -12.64 -23.53
N ASP A 135 -11.43 -11.71 -22.64
CA ASP A 135 -10.70 -10.49 -22.30
C ASP A 135 -9.24 -10.73 -21.85
N ALA A 136 -9.01 -11.78 -21.05
CA ALA A 136 -7.66 -12.15 -20.60
C ALA A 136 -6.73 -12.50 -21.78
N ASN A 137 -7.24 -13.22 -22.78
CA ASN A 137 -6.47 -13.66 -23.94
C ASN A 137 -6.14 -12.48 -24.88
N LEU A 138 -7.06 -11.53 -25.05
CA LEU A 138 -6.84 -10.34 -25.87
C LEU A 138 -5.74 -9.45 -25.27
N LYS A 139 -5.79 -9.21 -23.96
CA LYS A 139 -4.81 -8.37 -23.24
C LYS A 139 -3.39 -8.94 -23.33
N GLU A 140 -3.23 -10.25 -23.16
CA GLU A 140 -1.93 -10.92 -23.30
C GLU A 140 -1.34 -10.72 -24.70
N MET A 141 -2.17 -10.82 -25.74
CA MET A 141 -1.73 -10.72 -27.13
C MET A 141 -1.44 -9.28 -27.56
N LEU A 142 -2.24 -8.30 -27.14
CA LEU A 142 -1.96 -6.88 -27.37
C LEU A 142 -0.63 -6.46 -26.74
N LEU A 143 -0.35 -6.93 -25.52
CA LEU A 143 0.94 -6.72 -24.86
C LEU A 143 2.09 -7.31 -25.69
N LYS A 144 1.94 -8.57 -26.14
CA LYS A 144 2.97 -9.29 -26.88
C LYS A 144 3.36 -8.64 -28.21
N TYR A 145 2.41 -8.09 -28.96
CA TYR A 145 2.66 -7.61 -30.33
C TYR A 145 2.85 -6.09 -30.46
N TYR A 146 2.28 -5.26 -29.56
CA TYR A 146 2.33 -3.80 -29.72
C TYR A 146 3.20 -3.05 -28.70
N THR A 147 3.69 -3.68 -27.63
CA THR A 147 4.44 -2.97 -26.56
C THR A 147 5.96 -3.12 -26.59
N SER A 148 6.54 -3.78 -27.61
CA SER A 148 7.99 -4.01 -27.72
C SER A 148 8.65 -3.18 -28.83
N SER A 149 8.80 -1.86 -28.65
CA SER A 149 9.83 -1.07 -29.35
C SER A 149 10.23 0.20 -28.56
N PRO A 150 11.45 0.74 -28.76
CA PRO A 150 12.18 1.51 -27.76
C PRO A 150 11.77 2.99 -27.67
N THR A 151 11.88 3.50 -26.44
CA THR A 151 11.66 4.87 -25.98
C THR A 151 12.26 5.98 -26.87
N PRO A 152 11.49 7.03 -27.21
CA PRO A 152 12.03 8.32 -27.61
C PRO A 152 12.14 9.27 -26.42
N GLY A 153 13.30 9.94 -26.34
CA GLY A 153 13.69 10.82 -25.25
C GLY A 153 12.86 12.11 -25.11
N PHE A 154 12.66 12.50 -23.85
CA PHE A 154 12.00 13.75 -23.47
C PHE A 154 12.92 14.96 -23.76
N GLY A 155 12.56 15.75 -24.76
CA GLY A 155 13.20 17.03 -25.09
C GLY A 155 12.21 18.20 -25.00
N ARG A 156 12.43 19.09 -24.02
CA ARG A 156 12.17 20.55 -23.93
C ARG A 156 10.93 21.25 -24.54
N GLY A 157 10.01 20.59 -25.24
CA GLY A 157 8.86 21.25 -25.89
C GLY A 157 7.48 20.89 -25.35
N SER A 158 7.35 19.91 -24.46
CA SER A 158 6.08 19.20 -24.24
C SER A 158 5.04 19.95 -23.37
N PHE A 159 5.48 20.84 -22.48
CA PHE A 159 4.60 21.31 -21.40
C PHE A 159 3.62 22.41 -21.83
N SER A 160 4.05 23.34 -22.70
CA SER A 160 3.19 24.41 -23.22
C SER A 160 2.22 23.92 -24.30
N SER A 161 2.55 22.86 -25.03
CA SER A 161 1.65 22.20 -25.98
C SER A 161 0.50 21.48 -25.28
N ILE A 162 0.75 20.79 -24.16
CA ILE A 162 -0.27 20.11 -23.37
C ILE A 162 -1.30 21.11 -22.81
N ILE A 163 -0.84 22.29 -22.36
CA ILE A 163 -1.72 23.37 -21.88
C ILE A 163 -2.44 24.10 -23.02
N LYS A 164 -1.91 24.06 -24.24
CA LYS A 164 -2.60 24.61 -25.41
C LYS A 164 -3.74 23.70 -25.87
N SER A 165 -3.60 22.38 -25.72
CA SER A 165 -4.66 21.40 -25.96
C SER A 165 -5.82 21.54 -24.98
N LEU A 166 -5.56 21.98 -23.73
CA LEU A 166 -6.58 22.33 -22.73
C LEU A 166 -7.51 23.51 -23.15
N LYS A 167 -7.22 24.22 -24.24
CA LYS A 167 -8.05 25.35 -24.70
C LYS A 167 -9.10 24.97 -25.74
N SER A 168 -9.01 23.81 -26.40
CA SER A 168 -9.78 23.60 -27.64
C SER A 168 -10.96 22.64 -27.56
N GLU A 169 -11.05 21.67 -26.65
CA GLU A 169 -12.14 20.67 -26.73
C GLU A 169 -12.61 20.25 -25.34
N MET A 170 -13.83 20.63 -24.98
CA MET A 170 -14.63 19.98 -23.94
C MET A 170 -16.06 19.87 -24.47
N SER A 171 -16.44 18.67 -24.90
CA SER A 171 -17.83 18.32 -25.25
C SER A 171 -18.25 17.07 -24.48
N GLU A 172 -19.53 17.04 -24.12
CA GLU A 172 -20.23 16.11 -23.24
C GLU A 172 -19.85 14.62 -23.40
N THR A 173 -19.11 14.09 -22.42
CA THR A 173 -18.86 12.66 -22.20
C THR A 173 -19.21 12.31 -20.74
N GLY A 174 -19.44 11.02 -20.45
CA GLY A 174 -19.84 10.56 -19.11
C GLY A 174 -18.84 10.95 -18.02
N LEU A 175 -19.34 11.19 -16.80
CA LEU A 175 -18.55 11.68 -15.65
C LEU A 175 -17.30 10.83 -15.36
N ARG A 176 -17.39 9.52 -15.53
CA ARG A 176 -16.25 8.61 -15.32
C ARG A 176 -15.18 8.76 -16.39
N THR A 177 -15.58 8.99 -17.64
CA THR A 177 -14.66 9.27 -18.76
C THR A 177 -14.01 10.65 -18.61
N GLU A 178 -14.80 11.65 -18.19
CA GLU A 178 -14.31 13.00 -17.88
C GLU A 178 -13.30 12.99 -16.73
N PHE A 179 -13.52 12.15 -15.71
CA PHE A 179 -12.54 11.96 -14.64
C PHE A 179 -11.23 11.37 -15.14
N GLU A 180 -11.26 10.27 -15.89
CA GLU A 180 -10.03 9.58 -16.34
C GLU A 180 -9.19 10.51 -17.22
N GLU A 181 -9.84 11.29 -18.10
CA GLU A 181 -9.16 12.32 -18.90
C GLU A 181 -8.54 13.42 -18.03
N LEU A 182 -9.30 14.00 -17.09
CA LEU A 182 -8.79 15.02 -16.17
C LEU A 182 -7.68 14.50 -15.25
N TYR A 183 -7.79 13.24 -14.83
CA TYR A 183 -6.81 12.58 -13.97
C TYR A 183 -5.50 12.32 -14.71
N ASP A 184 -5.56 11.80 -15.93
CA ASP A 184 -4.38 11.57 -16.77
C ASP A 184 -3.71 12.87 -17.19
N ILE A 185 -4.50 13.90 -17.54
CA ILE A 185 -4.00 15.26 -17.78
C ILE A 185 -3.35 15.81 -16.52
N GLY A 186 -3.98 15.65 -15.36
CA GLY A 186 -3.47 16.07 -14.07
C GLY A 186 -2.16 15.38 -13.70
N GLN A 187 -2.05 14.07 -13.89
CA GLN A 187 -0.82 13.30 -13.63
C GLN A 187 0.31 13.71 -14.58
N THR A 188 0.01 13.87 -15.87
CA THR A 188 1.00 14.30 -16.86
C THR A 188 1.49 15.71 -16.57
N ALA A 189 0.58 16.63 -16.22
CA ALA A 189 0.91 17.98 -15.82
C ALA A 189 1.69 18.02 -14.49
N LEU A 190 1.40 17.12 -13.55
CA LEU A 190 2.12 16.99 -12.28
C LEU A 190 3.56 16.52 -12.49
N ILE A 191 3.77 15.54 -13.37
CA ILE A 191 5.11 15.05 -13.76
C ILE A 191 5.91 16.17 -14.44
N GLY A 192 5.28 16.93 -15.33
CA GLY A 192 5.90 18.09 -15.98
C GLY A 192 6.23 19.22 -15.01
N ALA A 193 5.34 19.54 -14.07
CA ALA A 193 5.56 20.56 -13.05
C ALA A 193 6.68 20.16 -12.07
N ARG A 194 6.75 18.87 -11.68
CA ARG A 194 7.81 18.31 -10.83
C ARG A 194 9.18 18.29 -11.51
N SER A 195 9.21 18.23 -12.83
CA SER A 195 10.44 18.28 -13.62
C SER A 195 10.86 19.71 -14.00
N HIS A 196 10.06 20.73 -13.66
CA HIS A 196 10.33 22.13 -13.98
C HIS A 196 11.52 22.71 -13.16
N PRO A 197 12.43 23.51 -13.76
CA PRO A 197 13.60 24.05 -13.08
C PRO A 197 13.29 24.88 -11.82
N PHE A 198 12.14 25.56 -11.79
CA PHE A 198 11.71 26.47 -10.71
C PHE A 198 10.67 25.86 -9.77
N HIS A 199 10.68 24.53 -9.58
CA HIS A 199 9.72 23.78 -8.76
C HIS A 199 9.43 24.41 -7.39
N ARG A 200 10.40 25.00 -6.70
CA ARG A 200 10.22 25.57 -5.34
C ARG A 200 9.26 26.77 -5.30
N ALA A 201 9.24 27.61 -6.34
CA ALA A 201 8.32 28.75 -6.41
C ALA A 201 6.86 28.32 -6.63
N VAL A 202 6.66 27.08 -7.07
CA VAL A 202 5.36 26.48 -7.41
C VAL A 202 5.10 25.17 -6.67
N ALA A 203 5.89 24.86 -5.63
CA ALA A 203 5.84 23.59 -4.91
C ALA A 203 4.55 23.43 -4.10
N VAL A 204 4.05 24.54 -3.53
CA VAL A 204 2.79 24.55 -2.76
C VAL A 204 1.60 24.17 -3.64
N PRO A 205 1.33 24.85 -4.78
CA PRO A 205 0.23 24.45 -5.66
C PRO A 205 0.41 23.06 -6.29
N VAL A 206 1.65 22.61 -6.50
CA VAL A 206 1.95 21.26 -7.02
C VAL A 206 1.62 20.16 -5.99
N GLU A 207 1.99 20.32 -4.73
CA GLU A 207 1.65 19.34 -3.69
C GLU A 207 0.15 19.39 -3.34
N GLU A 208 -0.49 20.55 -3.41
CA GLU A 208 -1.95 20.67 -3.26
C GLU A 208 -2.70 19.99 -4.42
N ALA A 209 -2.25 20.16 -5.66
CA ALA A 209 -2.80 19.46 -6.81
C ALA A 209 -2.61 17.94 -6.71
N LYS A 210 -1.46 17.47 -6.22
CA LYS A 210 -1.20 16.04 -5.98
C LYS A 210 -2.15 15.46 -4.95
N LYS A 211 -2.40 16.19 -3.85
CA LYS A 211 -3.37 15.78 -2.83
C LYS A 211 -4.76 15.66 -3.43
N LYS A 212 -5.18 16.67 -4.21
CA LYS A 212 -6.47 16.71 -4.90
C LYS A 212 -6.63 15.57 -5.91
N LEU A 213 -5.60 15.21 -6.68
CA LEU A 213 -5.64 14.02 -7.55
C LEU A 213 -5.76 12.73 -6.72
N GLY A 214 -5.03 12.61 -5.62
CA GLY A 214 -5.14 11.45 -4.72
C GLY A 214 -6.54 11.29 -4.14
N ASP A 215 -7.17 12.39 -3.71
CA ASP A 215 -8.53 12.41 -3.19
C ASP A 215 -9.55 12.13 -4.31
N ALA A 216 -9.35 12.69 -5.50
CA ALA A 216 -10.20 12.45 -6.66
C ALA A 216 -10.28 10.95 -7.01
N ARG A 217 -9.16 10.22 -6.96
CA ARG A 217 -9.13 8.77 -7.21
C ARG A 217 -9.85 7.98 -6.12
N LYS A 218 -9.72 8.38 -4.85
CA LYS A 218 -10.46 7.76 -3.75
C LYS A 218 -11.96 7.96 -3.88
N PHE A 219 -12.40 9.15 -4.30
CA PHE A 219 -13.81 9.42 -4.56
C PHE A 219 -14.34 8.57 -5.71
N MET A 220 -13.55 8.39 -6.79
CA MET A 220 -13.90 7.50 -7.89
C MET A 220 -13.99 6.02 -7.44
N ASP A 221 -13.00 5.52 -6.70
CA ASP A 221 -13.01 4.14 -6.19
C ASP A 221 -14.19 3.88 -5.21
N SER A 222 -14.73 4.96 -4.62
CA SER A 222 -15.88 4.93 -3.70
C SER A 222 -17.23 5.18 -4.38
N GLY A 223 -17.27 5.41 -5.69
CA GLY A 223 -18.49 5.65 -6.47
C GLY A 223 -19.07 7.07 -6.42
N PHE A 224 -18.29 8.06 -5.98
CA PHE A 224 -18.65 9.48 -5.95
C PHE A 224 -18.07 10.20 -7.19
N ASP A 225 -18.67 9.95 -8.35
CA ASP A 225 -18.12 10.36 -9.64
C ASP A 225 -18.11 11.89 -9.85
N GLU A 226 -19.13 12.61 -9.39
CA GLU A 226 -19.20 14.08 -9.52
C GLU A 226 -18.12 14.78 -8.68
N GLU A 227 -17.94 14.36 -7.42
CA GLU A 227 -16.91 14.89 -6.53
C GLU A 227 -15.50 14.51 -7.02
N ALA A 228 -15.33 13.32 -7.60
CA ALA A 228 -14.08 12.90 -8.20
C ALA A 228 -13.70 13.80 -9.39
N VAL A 229 -14.63 14.07 -10.31
CA VAL A 229 -14.44 14.99 -11.45
C VAL A 229 -14.12 16.40 -10.96
N GLN A 230 -14.85 16.89 -9.95
CA GLN A 230 -14.63 18.22 -9.39
C GLN A 230 -13.22 18.36 -8.77
N MET A 231 -12.76 17.35 -8.03
CA MET A 231 -11.44 17.34 -7.41
C MET A 231 -10.31 17.20 -8.45
N ALA A 232 -10.51 16.40 -9.50
CA ALA A 232 -9.57 16.28 -10.62
C ALA A 232 -9.46 17.60 -11.39
N SER A 233 -10.59 18.26 -11.68
CA SER A 233 -10.64 19.58 -12.34
C SER A 233 -9.92 20.67 -11.53
N GLN A 234 -10.14 20.71 -10.21
CA GLN A 234 -9.43 21.63 -9.31
C GLN A 234 -7.91 21.40 -9.33
N ALA A 235 -7.47 20.14 -9.35
CA ALA A 235 -6.05 19.81 -9.44
C ALA A 235 -5.42 20.30 -10.76
N VAL A 236 -6.12 20.12 -11.89
CA VAL A 236 -5.67 20.61 -13.19
C VAL A 236 -5.56 22.14 -13.21
N GLN A 237 -6.51 22.87 -12.61
CA GLN A 237 -6.44 24.33 -12.49
C GLN A 237 -5.26 24.81 -11.64
N LEU A 238 -4.98 24.15 -10.52
CA LEU A 238 -3.83 24.45 -9.66
C LEU A 238 -2.51 24.22 -10.40
N LEU A 239 -2.41 23.14 -11.16
CA LEU A 239 -1.24 22.85 -11.99
C LEU A 239 -1.07 23.92 -13.07
N LYS A 240 -2.15 24.34 -13.74
CA LYS A 240 -2.11 25.42 -14.74
C LYS A 240 -1.59 26.73 -14.14
N GLN A 241 -2.10 27.15 -12.98
CA GLN A 241 -1.60 28.34 -12.29
C GLN A 241 -0.12 28.22 -11.88
N ALA A 242 0.31 27.02 -11.48
CA ALA A 242 1.71 26.74 -11.22
C ALA A 242 2.57 26.88 -12.49
N THR A 243 2.09 26.40 -13.65
CA THR A 243 2.86 26.54 -14.90
C THR A 243 3.03 28.00 -15.33
N GLU A 244 1.98 28.81 -15.25
CA GLU A 244 2.02 30.22 -15.64
C GLU A 244 2.96 31.04 -14.73
N LYS A 245 2.99 30.71 -13.43
CA LYS A 245 3.95 31.28 -12.48
C LYS A 245 5.38 30.83 -12.74
N ALA A 246 5.58 29.58 -13.15
CA ALA A 246 6.91 29.07 -13.46
C ALA A 246 7.49 29.75 -14.72
N ASP A 247 6.65 29.97 -15.73
CA ASP A 247 7.00 30.69 -16.96
C ASP A 247 7.29 32.19 -16.70
N SER A 248 6.59 32.83 -15.75
CA SER A 248 6.87 34.22 -15.38
C SER A 248 8.23 34.36 -14.69
N VAL A 249 8.55 33.43 -13.78
CA VAL A 249 9.85 33.38 -13.08
C VAL A 249 10.99 33.14 -14.06
N GLU A 250 10.79 32.29 -15.08
CA GLU A 250 11.81 32.06 -16.12
C GLU A 250 12.08 33.32 -16.97
N LYS A 251 11.04 34.11 -17.29
CA LYS A 251 11.21 35.38 -18.01
C LYS A 251 11.92 36.45 -17.19
N GLU A 252 11.67 36.51 -15.88
CA GLU A 252 12.38 37.42 -14.97
C GLU A 252 13.83 36.99 -14.80
N TRP A 253 14.08 35.68 -14.71
CA TRP A 253 15.41 35.09 -14.68
C TRP A 253 16.26 35.47 -15.90
N ASP A 254 15.70 35.36 -17.11
CA ASP A 254 16.42 35.74 -18.34
C ASP A 254 16.76 37.23 -18.39
N LYS A 255 15.90 38.11 -17.86
CA LYS A 255 16.20 39.54 -17.73
C LYS A 255 17.35 39.79 -16.75
N LEU A 256 17.35 39.12 -15.60
CA LEU A 256 18.41 39.21 -14.59
C LEU A 256 19.76 38.72 -15.14
N VAL A 257 19.77 37.62 -15.91
CA VAL A 257 21.00 37.12 -16.55
C VAL A 257 21.55 38.13 -17.57
N GLN A 258 20.69 38.83 -18.31
CA GLN A 258 21.12 39.88 -19.24
C GLN A 258 21.66 41.12 -18.51
N GLN A 259 21.05 41.50 -17.40
CA GLN A 259 21.53 42.62 -16.56
C GLN A 259 22.92 42.33 -15.99
N VAL A 260 23.15 41.14 -15.43
CA VAL A 260 24.46 40.71 -14.90
C VAL A 260 25.53 40.66 -15.99
N LYS A 261 25.19 40.21 -17.20
CA LYS A 261 26.11 40.26 -18.35
C LYS A 261 26.46 41.69 -18.77
N SER A 262 25.50 42.61 -18.73
CA SER A 262 25.74 44.03 -19.05
C SER A 262 26.62 44.70 -17.99
N LEU A 263 26.41 44.41 -16.71
CA LEU A 263 27.21 44.93 -15.60
C LEU A 263 28.65 44.42 -15.68
N ARG A 264 28.85 43.14 -16.00
CA ARG A 264 30.19 42.60 -16.24
C ARG A 264 30.92 43.30 -17.40
N ALA A 265 30.20 43.61 -18.48
CA ALA A 265 30.78 44.35 -19.60
C ALA A 265 31.16 45.79 -19.21
N LYS A 266 30.34 46.47 -18.38
CA LYS A 266 30.64 47.81 -17.85
C LYS A 266 31.82 47.81 -16.87
N VAL A 267 31.89 46.86 -15.95
CA VAL A 267 33.01 46.72 -14.99
C VAL A 267 34.33 46.45 -15.72
N ASN A 268 34.32 45.58 -16.73
CA ASN A 268 35.51 45.35 -17.56
C ASN A 268 35.94 46.61 -18.32
N ALA A 269 34.99 47.45 -18.78
CA ALA A 269 35.30 48.73 -19.42
C ALA A 269 35.89 49.76 -18.43
N LEU A 270 35.40 49.78 -17.18
CA LEU A 270 35.94 50.63 -16.11
C LEU A 270 37.35 50.20 -15.65
N GLU A 271 37.67 48.90 -15.69
CA GLU A 271 39.03 48.38 -15.48
C GLU A 271 40.02 48.85 -16.58
N GLU A 272 39.56 48.98 -17.83
CA GLU A 272 40.38 49.48 -18.94
C GLU A 272 40.59 51.00 -18.88
N GLU A 273 39.66 51.76 -18.29
CA GLU A 273 39.71 53.24 -18.22
C GLU A 273 40.30 53.81 -16.90
N GLY A 274 40.41 53.00 -15.84
CA GLY A 274 41.15 53.37 -14.62
C GLY A 274 40.54 54.55 -13.83
N ALA A 275 39.21 54.66 -13.79
CA ALA A 275 38.51 55.75 -13.10
C ALA A 275 38.04 55.32 -11.68
N PRO A 276 38.54 55.95 -10.60
CA PRO A 276 38.17 55.61 -9.21
C PRO A 276 36.90 56.32 -8.68
N GLU A 277 36.21 57.15 -9.47
CA GLU A 277 35.18 58.06 -8.94
C GLU A 277 33.71 57.61 -9.10
N TYR A 278 33.43 56.48 -9.77
CA TYR A 278 32.06 55.98 -9.93
C TYR A 278 31.80 54.77 -9.02
N ALA A 279 31.55 55.01 -7.72
CA ALA A 279 31.53 53.91 -6.75
C ALA A 279 30.56 54.06 -5.54
N PRO A 280 29.35 54.63 -5.69
CA PRO A 280 28.28 54.25 -4.76
C PRO A 280 26.96 53.74 -5.40
N LEU A 281 26.54 54.28 -6.55
CA LEU A 281 25.23 53.97 -7.14
C LEU A 281 25.17 52.57 -7.77
N GLU A 282 26.24 52.12 -8.41
CA GLU A 282 26.30 50.81 -9.08
C GLU A 282 26.39 49.64 -8.08
N PHE A 283 26.77 49.90 -6.82
CA PHE A 283 26.76 48.90 -5.74
C PHE A 283 25.36 48.62 -5.18
N GLY A 284 24.42 49.58 -5.33
CA GLY A 284 23.02 49.39 -4.96
C GLY A 284 22.34 48.37 -5.86
N GLU A 285 22.50 48.51 -7.18
CA GLU A 285 21.89 47.64 -8.18
C GLU A 285 22.34 46.16 -8.02
N LEU A 286 23.63 45.92 -7.71
CA LEU A 286 24.15 44.56 -7.49
C LEU A 286 23.62 43.92 -6.19
N ARG A 287 23.35 44.74 -5.16
CA ARG A 287 22.79 44.26 -3.89
C ARG A 287 21.30 43.95 -4.03
N GLU A 288 20.55 44.79 -4.73
CA GLU A 288 19.13 44.56 -5.03
C GLU A 288 18.95 43.30 -5.89
N ILE A 289 19.74 43.13 -6.95
CA ILE A 289 19.76 41.92 -7.78
C ILE A 289 20.07 40.66 -6.95
N ARG A 290 21.00 40.74 -6.00
CA ARG A 290 21.33 39.62 -5.10
C ARG A 290 20.18 39.28 -4.16
N GLU A 291 19.50 40.27 -3.59
CA GLU A 291 18.39 40.06 -2.66
C GLU A 291 17.14 39.50 -3.39
N GLU A 292 16.93 39.86 -4.65
CA GLU A 292 15.87 39.26 -5.50
C GLU A 292 16.15 37.80 -5.91
N LEU A 293 17.43 37.40 -6.03
CA LEU A 293 17.83 36.05 -6.46
C LEU A 293 17.75 34.99 -5.34
N ILE A 294 17.86 35.38 -4.07
CA ILE A 294 17.86 34.48 -2.90
C ILE A 294 16.56 33.67 -2.74
N PRO A 295 15.35 34.23 -2.89
CA PRO A 295 14.11 33.46 -2.77
C PRO A 295 13.91 32.39 -3.87
N CYS A 296 14.67 32.43 -4.98
CA CYS A 296 14.55 31.49 -6.10
C CYS A 296 15.37 30.18 -5.97
N LEU A 297 16.04 29.95 -4.84
CA LEU A 297 16.98 28.84 -4.62
C LEU A 297 16.32 27.43 -4.51
N ASN A 298 16.65 26.52 -5.44
CA ASN A 298 16.35 25.07 -5.38
C ASN A 298 17.64 24.24 -5.63
N ASP A 299 17.74 23.05 -5.02
CA ASP A 299 18.88 22.11 -5.05
C ASP A 299 19.38 21.77 -6.46
N ARG A 300 18.52 21.79 -7.49
CA ARG A 300 18.90 21.55 -8.90
C ARG A 300 19.50 22.75 -9.63
N ASN A 301 19.28 23.97 -9.14
CA ASN A 301 19.82 25.20 -9.73
C ASN A 301 20.99 25.77 -8.91
N VAL A 302 21.32 25.17 -7.76
CA VAL A 302 22.40 25.63 -6.86
C VAL A 302 23.71 25.83 -7.61
N ASP A 303 24.05 24.98 -8.58
CA ASP A 303 25.32 25.08 -9.29
C ASP A 303 25.34 26.19 -10.35
N ARG A 304 24.21 26.45 -11.03
CA ARG A 304 24.07 27.57 -11.98
C ARG A 304 23.96 28.93 -11.27
N LEU A 305 23.28 28.95 -10.12
CA LEU A 305 23.14 30.14 -9.27
C LEU A 305 24.41 30.43 -8.47
N ARG A 306 25.12 29.41 -7.98
CA ARG A 306 26.48 29.54 -7.45
C ARG A 306 27.38 30.12 -8.51
N TYR A 307 27.34 29.64 -9.75
CA TYR A 307 28.16 30.23 -10.80
C TYR A 307 27.92 31.73 -10.98
N LEU A 308 26.67 32.21 -10.93
CA LEU A 308 26.35 33.64 -11.06
C LEU A 308 26.61 34.46 -9.79
N LEU A 309 26.33 33.90 -8.61
CA LEU A 309 26.62 34.52 -7.31
C LEU A 309 28.13 34.54 -7.02
N ASP A 310 28.87 33.52 -7.46
CA ASP A 310 30.33 33.46 -7.44
C ASP A 310 30.90 34.45 -8.44
N GLN A 311 30.33 34.59 -9.65
CA GLN A 311 30.73 35.66 -10.57
C GLN A 311 30.46 37.06 -9.97
N GLY A 312 29.32 37.27 -9.30
CA GLY A 312 28.98 38.52 -8.60
C GLY A 312 29.86 38.77 -7.37
N ALA A 313 30.17 37.73 -6.59
CA ALA A 313 31.09 37.79 -5.45
C ALA A 313 32.52 38.06 -5.91
N ILE A 314 32.98 37.41 -6.98
CA ILE A 314 34.28 37.68 -7.62
C ILE A 314 34.36 39.13 -8.11
N ILE A 315 33.27 39.70 -8.65
CA ILE A 315 33.22 41.11 -9.05
C ILE A 315 33.24 42.04 -7.82
N THR A 316 32.47 41.73 -6.77
CA THR A 316 32.40 42.54 -5.54
C THR A 316 33.71 42.51 -4.74
N GLU A 317 34.37 41.35 -4.72
CA GLU A 317 35.66 41.10 -4.06
C GLU A 317 36.81 41.70 -4.87
N ARG A 318 36.81 41.59 -6.21
CA ARG A 318 37.79 42.29 -7.06
C ARG A 318 37.75 43.81 -6.94
N VAL A 319 36.56 44.39 -6.80
CA VAL A 319 36.39 45.84 -6.64
C VAL A 319 36.78 46.31 -5.24
N SER A 320 36.57 45.50 -4.19
CA SER A 320 37.04 45.82 -2.83
C SER A 320 38.56 45.62 -2.65
N LEU A 321 39.20 44.87 -3.54
CA LEU A 321 40.66 44.67 -3.61
C LEU A 321 41.43 45.79 -4.35
N LEU A 322 40.75 46.79 -4.90
CA LEU A 322 41.38 48.00 -5.44
C LEU A 322 41.84 48.98 -4.33
N SER A 323 41.64 48.64 -3.05
CA SER A 323 42.21 49.34 -1.89
C SER A 323 43.71 49.01 -1.70
N PRO A 324 44.61 50.01 -1.64
CA PRO A 324 46.04 49.77 -1.74
C PRO A 324 46.65 49.46 -0.37
N GLN A 325 46.97 48.19 -0.10
CA GLN A 325 48.30 47.69 0.33
C GLN A 325 48.23 46.31 1.00
N ARG A 326 48.97 45.34 0.43
CA ARG A 326 49.33 44.00 0.94
C ARG A 326 48.15 43.04 1.23
N SER A 327 47.94 41.99 0.42
CA SER A 327 48.06 40.58 0.87
C SER A 327 47.51 39.47 -0.07
N LYS A 328 47.99 39.35 -1.32
CA LYS A 328 47.72 38.17 -2.18
C LYS A 328 47.97 36.81 -1.47
N GLY A 329 49.00 36.73 -0.62
CA GLY A 329 49.30 35.49 0.13
C GLY A 329 48.39 35.21 1.33
N ARG A 330 47.65 36.21 1.85
CA ARG A 330 46.73 36.02 2.99
C ARG A 330 45.34 35.61 2.53
N GLU A 331 44.90 36.13 1.39
CA GLU A 331 43.65 35.74 0.73
C GLU A 331 43.65 34.26 0.35
N GLU A 332 44.73 33.77 -0.29
CA GLU A 332 44.88 32.35 -0.63
C GLU A 332 44.80 31.44 0.60
N VAL A 333 45.44 31.83 1.70
CA VAL A 333 45.48 31.01 2.93
C VAL A 333 44.12 30.99 3.64
N MET A 334 43.39 32.11 3.64
CA MET A 334 42.04 32.16 4.24
C MET A 334 41.03 31.36 3.43
N ALA A 335 41.13 31.38 2.09
CA ALA A 335 40.32 30.55 1.20
C ALA A 335 40.61 29.05 1.42
N SER A 336 41.88 28.66 1.49
CA SER A 336 42.27 27.26 1.79
C SER A 336 41.80 26.80 3.17
N LEU A 337 41.87 27.65 4.20
CA LEU A 337 41.40 27.30 5.55
C LEU A 337 39.89 27.06 5.59
N ALA A 338 39.10 27.89 4.89
CA ALA A 338 37.64 27.71 4.77
C ALA A 338 37.30 26.40 4.06
N GLN A 339 38.00 26.10 2.95
CA GLN A 339 37.85 24.87 2.19
C GLN A 339 38.15 23.63 3.05
N VAL A 340 39.28 23.61 3.77
CA VAL A 340 39.65 22.49 4.66
C VAL A 340 38.62 22.27 5.76
N ARG A 341 38.12 23.33 6.39
CA ARG A 341 37.06 23.22 7.42
C ARG A 341 35.76 22.65 6.84
N GLN A 342 35.40 23.01 5.61
CA GLN A 342 34.24 22.45 4.92
C GLN A 342 34.43 20.96 4.62
N VAL A 343 35.62 20.53 4.20
CA VAL A 343 35.94 19.10 3.97
C VAL A 343 35.86 18.31 5.28
N ILE A 344 36.44 18.82 6.37
CA ILE A 344 36.37 18.17 7.69
C ILE A 344 34.91 18.05 8.18
N MET A 345 34.07 19.05 7.94
CA MET A 345 32.64 19.00 8.24
C MET A 345 31.90 17.95 7.40
N ARG A 346 32.21 17.84 6.11
CA ARG A 346 31.65 16.78 5.23
C ARG A 346 32.09 15.39 5.69
N ALA A 347 33.37 15.19 5.98
CA ALA A 347 33.89 13.94 6.54
C ALA A 347 33.16 13.54 7.82
N ARG A 348 32.94 14.50 8.75
CA ARG A 348 32.15 14.25 9.98
C ARG A 348 30.71 13.85 9.67
N LYS A 349 30.04 14.57 8.76
CA LYS A 349 28.65 14.27 8.37
C LYS A 349 28.52 12.91 7.68
N ALA A 350 29.56 12.47 6.97
CA ALA A 350 29.66 11.14 6.38
C ALA A 350 29.96 10.02 7.40
N GLY A 351 30.11 10.33 8.69
CA GLY A 351 30.36 9.33 9.73
C GLY A 351 31.84 9.03 9.98
N ALA A 352 32.78 9.85 9.50
CA ALA A 352 34.22 9.62 9.69
C ALA A 352 34.66 9.58 11.16
N LYS A 353 33.85 10.11 12.08
CA LYS A 353 34.11 9.99 13.52
C LYS A 353 34.08 8.53 14.00
N GLU A 354 33.25 7.71 13.39
CA GLU A 354 33.06 6.31 13.75
C GLU A 354 33.89 5.39 12.84
N HIS A 355 33.99 5.72 11.55
CA HIS A 355 34.60 4.83 10.55
C HIS A 355 36.04 5.18 10.14
N ALA A 356 36.52 6.40 10.42
CA ALA A 356 37.89 6.84 10.10
C ALA A 356 38.45 7.83 11.14
N PRO A 357 38.44 7.49 12.45
CA PRO A 357 38.78 8.42 13.52
C PRO A 357 40.24 8.89 13.47
N GLU A 358 41.16 8.03 13.01
CA GLU A 358 42.58 8.38 12.94
C GLU A 358 42.88 9.39 11.84
N ALA A 359 42.36 9.19 10.63
CA ALA A 359 42.52 10.14 9.52
C ALA A 359 41.85 11.50 9.84
N LEU A 360 40.69 11.48 10.50
CA LEU A 360 40.03 12.70 10.96
C LEU A 360 40.84 13.41 12.05
N LYS A 361 41.43 12.67 12.99
CA LYS A 361 42.31 13.22 14.03
C LYS A 361 43.59 13.81 13.43
N GLU A 362 44.18 13.16 12.43
CA GLU A 362 45.32 13.69 11.68
C GLU A 362 44.98 14.99 10.94
N ALA A 363 43.81 15.08 10.31
CA ALA A 363 43.33 16.31 9.67
C ALA A 363 43.23 17.48 10.66
N TYR A 364 42.68 17.25 11.87
CA TYR A 364 42.65 18.25 12.93
C TYR A 364 44.06 18.62 13.45
N ASN A 365 44.97 17.65 13.57
CA ASN A 365 46.35 17.92 14.00
C ASN A 365 47.10 18.80 12.98
N PHE A 366 46.87 18.59 11.68
CA PHE A 366 47.44 19.44 10.64
C PHE A 366 46.80 20.83 10.62
N LEU A 367 45.49 20.94 10.86
CA LEU A 367 44.81 22.23 11.03
C LEU A 367 45.39 23.04 12.21
N ASP A 368 45.63 22.40 13.35
CA ASP A 368 46.20 23.03 14.56
C ASP A 368 47.67 23.47 14.33
N ARG A 369 48.45 22.68 13.58
CA ARG A 369 49.80 23.05 13.12
C ARG A 369 49.78 24.23 12.15
N ALA A 370 48.79 24.30 11.26
CA ALA A 370 48.57 25.43 10.36
C ALA A 370 48.26 26.71 11.15
N GLU A 371 47.36 26.64 12.14
CA GLU A 371 47.02 27.78 13.01
C GLU A 371 48.24 28.24 13.84
N THR A 372 49.05 27.31 14.34
CA THR A 372 50.29 27.63 15.07
C THR A 372 51.35 28.30 14.19
N SER A 373 51.46 27.89 12.92
CA SER A 373 52.41 28.45 11.95
C SER A 373 51.96 29.83 11.42
N ALA A 374 50.64 30.04 11.31
CA ALA A 374 50.05 31.34 10.98
C ALA A 374 50.35 32.38 12.06
N ARG A 375 50.29 32.01 13.35
CA ARG A 375 50.69 32.88 14.47
C ARG A 375 52.17 33.28 14.43
N ARG A 376 53.02 32.46 13.81
CA ARG A 376 54.45 32.73 13.60
C ARG A 376 54.75 33.40 12.26
N THR A 377 53.74 33.80 11.50
CA THR A 377 53.84 34.44 10.17
C THR A 377 54.58 33.62 9.11
N ARG A 378 54.60 32.29 9.24
CA ARG A 378 55.26 31.36 8.30
C ARG A 378 54.26 30.81 7.28
N TRP A 379 53.89 31.63 6.31
CA TRP A 379 52.77 31.34 5.40
C TRP A 379 52.99 30.13 4.47
N ASP A 380 54.23 29.82 4.10
CA ASP A 380 54.53 28.62 3.29
C ASP A 380 54.25 27.33 4.08
N GLU A 381 54.63 27.28 5.37
CA GLU A 381 54.31 26.16 6.27
C GLU A 381 52.79 26.01 6.47
N VAL A 382 52.06 27.13 6.54
CA VAL A 382 50.59 27.11 6.67
C VAL A 382 49.94 26.45 5.44
N ARG A 383 50.43 26.77 4.23
CA ARG A 383 49.90 26.18 2.98
C ARG A 383 50.14 24.67 2.93
N ASP A 384 51.34 24.21 3.31
CA ASP A 384 51.68 22.79 3.34
C ASP A 384 50.84 22.02 4.38
N PHE A 385 50.63 22.60 5.56
CA PHE A 385 49.79 22.00 6.59
C PHE A 385 48.30 22.00 6.22
N LEU A 386 47.79 23.05 5.57
CA LEU A 386 46.41 23.08 5.07
C LEU A 386 46.19 22.04 3.96
N SER A 387 47.12 21.92 3.01
CA SER A 387 47.04 20.88 1.97
C SER A 387 47.07 19.47 2.58
N SER A 388 47.91 19.24 3.60
CA SER A 388 47.96 17.96 4.32
C SER A 388 46.68 17.69 5.10
N ALA A 389 46.10 18.72 5.74
CA ALA A 389 44.82 18.62 6.45
C ALA A 389 43.66 18.30 5.51
N GLU A 390 43.62 18.94 4.34
CA GLU A 390 42.61 18.67 3.31
C GLU A 390 42.73 17.24 2.79
N SER A 391 43.94 16.78 2.43
CA SER A 391 44.16 15.41 1.96
C SER A 391 43.70 14.38 2.99
N LYS A 392 43.98 14.60 4.28
CA LYS A 392 43.55 13.71 5.37
C LYS A 392 42.05 13.77 5.63
N ALA A 393 41.43 14.93 5.49
CA ALA A 393 39.98 15.07 5.60
C ALA A 393 39.25 14.37 4.44
N ILE A 394 39.77 14.46 3.21
CA ILE A 394 39.25 13.72 2.04
C ILE A 394 39.42 12.21 2.23
N GLU A 395 40.57 11.75 2.74
CA GLU A 395 40.80 10.33 3.06
C GLU A 395 39.78 9.81 4.10
N ALA A 396 39.50 10.61 5.14
CA ALA A 396 38.53 10.28 6.16
C ALA A 396 37.08 10.27 5.61
N GLU A 397 36.71 11.24 4.77
CA GLU A 397 35.42 11.30 4.09
C GLU A 397 35.21 10.09 3.17
N ALA A 398 36.19 9.78 2.32
CA ALA A 398 36.13 8.66 1.39
C ALA A 398 36.01 7.31 2.12
N SER A 399 36.76 7.12 3.20
CA SER A 399 36.70 5.90 4.02
C SER A 399 35.32 5.73 4.67
N ALA A 400 34.76 6.81 5.21
CA ALA A 400 33.43 6.77 5.84
C ALA A 400 32.30 6.55 4.82
N LEU A 401 32.37 7.20 3.67
CA LEU A 401 31.43 6.96 2.56
C LEU A 401 31.50 5.51 2.06
N ARG A 402 32.69 4.91 2.00
CA ARG A 402 32.84 3.50 1.58
C ARG A 402 32.16 2.55 2.55
N VAL A 403 32.39 2.72 3.86
CA VAL A 403 31.78 1.87 4.90
C VAL A 403 30.26 2.04 4.96
N THR A 404 29.76 3.26 4.84
CA THR A 404 28.31 3.53 4.84
C THR A 404 27.62 2.99 3.59
N GLU A 405 28.28 3.04 2.43
CA GLU A 405 27.78 2.44 1.20
C GLU A 405 27.81 0.90 1.26
N GLU A 406 28.89 0.30 1.79
CA GLU A 406 28.96 -1.15 2.05
C GLU A 406 27.81 -1.61 2.97
N ALA A 407 27.54 -0.89 4.06
CA ALA A 407 26.43 -1.20 4.97
C ALA A 407 25.05 -1.05 4.31
N LYS A 408 24.84 -0.03 3.46
CA LYS A 408 23.61 0.11 2.67
C LYS A 408 23.44 -1.03 1.69
N GLN A 409 24.50 -1.43 0.99
CA GLN A 409 24.46 -2.55 0.05
C GLN A 409 24.13 -3.86 0.76
N LEU A 410 24.72 -4.13 1.93
CA LEU A 410 24.38 -5.29 2.74
C LEU A 410 22.91 -5.27 3.20
N THR A 411 22.39 -4.10 3.55
CA THR A 411 20.98 -3.93 3.95
C THR A 411 20.02 -4.18 2.79
N ILE A 412 20.36 -3.71 1.58
CA ILE A 412 19.58 -3.96 0.36
C ILE A 412 19.60 -5.46 0.03
N ARG A 413 20.79 -6.08 0.02
CA ARG A 413 20.95 -7.51 -0.23
C ARG A 413 20.16 -8.37 0.76
N LEU A 414 20.23 -8.07 2.06
CA LEU A 414 19.43 -8.78 3.06
C LEU A 414 17.93 -8.73 2.77
N ARG A 415 17.40 -7.55 2.39
CA ARG A 415 15.98 -7.41 2.04
C ARG A 415 15.63 -8.20 0.78
N GLU A 416 16.51 -8.21 -0.21
CA GLU A 416 16.34 -9.00 -1.44
C GLU A 416 16.37 -10.51 -1.14
N SER A 417 17.33 -10.99 -0.34
CA SER A 417 17.42 -12.39 0.07
C SER A 417 16.22 -12.83 0.91
N ILE A 418 15.74 -12.00 1.85
CA ILE A 418 14.51 -12.29 2.62
C ILE A 418 13.29 -12.36 1.70
N ARG A 419 13.13 -11.40 0.76
CA ARG A 419 12.02 -11.42 -0.21
C ARG A 419 12.07 -12.66 -1.09
N ALA A 420 13.27 -13.02 -1.57
CA ALA A 420 13.46 -14.22 -2.38
C ALA A 420 13.11 -15.49 -1.59
N ALA A 421 13.53 -15.58 -0.33
CA ALA A 421 13.19 -16.71 0.54
C ALA A 421 11.68 -16.78 0.84
N SER A 422 11.04 -15.65 1.16
CA SER A 422 9.59 -15.59 1.38
C SER A 422 8.79 -15.96 0.13
N ALA A 423 9.19 -15.46 -1.06
CA ALA A 423 8.52 -15.81 -2.31
C ALA A 423 8.60 -17.32 -2.61
N VAL A 424 9.74 -17.95 -2.34
CA VAL A 424 9.90 -19.41 -2.51
C VAL A 424 9.09 -20.16 -1.47
N LEU A 425 9.02 -19.67 -0.22
CA LEU A 425 8.18 -20.26 0.82
C LEU A 425 6.70 -20.19 0.42
N ASP A 426 6.24 -19.06 -0.10
CA ASP A 426 4.88 -18.89 -0.59
C ASP A 426 4.60 -19.83 -1.77
N GLU A 427 5.53 -19.93 -2.72
CA GLU A 427 5.44 -20.93 -3.81
C GLU A 427 5.30 -22.34 -3.24
N ALA A 428 6.16 -22.74 -2.30
CA ALA A 428 6.11 -24.07 -1.68
C ALA A 428 4.79 -24.33 -0.95
N MET A 429 4.25 -23.32 -0.25
CA MET A 429 2.99 -23.40 0.48
C MET A 429 1.76 -23.48 -0.44
N THR A 430 1.84 -22.96 -1.66
CA THR A 430 0.75 -23.04 -2.65
C THR A 430 0.67 -24.38 -3.38
N ARG A 431 1.70 -25.24 -3.29
CA ARG A 431 1.70 -26.53 -3.97
C ARG A 431 0.74 -27.52 -3.31
N SER A 432 0.09 -28.33 -4.16
CA SER A 432 -0.61 -29.54 -3.77
C SER A 432 0.30 -30.41 -2.89
N PHE A 433 -0.20 -30.89 -1.76
CA PHE A 433 0.54 -31.73 -0.79
C PHE A 433 1.64 -31.05 0.04
N ALA A 434 1.68 -29.71 0.12
CA ALA A 434 2.58 -28.99 1.05
C ALA A 434 2.45 -29.46 2.53
N GLN A 435 1.32 -30.07 2.90
CA GLN A 435 1.09 -30.65 4.23
C GLN A 435 2.08 -31.74 4.62
N GLU A 436 2.65 -32.49 3.66
CA GLU A 436 3.63 -33.54 3.98
C GLU A 436 4.98 -32.98 4.44
N ALA A 437 5.35 -31.78 3.98
CA ALA A 437 6.58 -31.10 4.36
C ALA A 437 6.34 -29.95 5.36
N MET A 438 5.18 -29.93 6.04
CA MET A 438 4.78 -28.80 6.88
C MET A 438 5.77 -28.51 8.01
N GLY A 439 6.40 -29.54 8.59
CA GLY A 439 7.43 -29.36 9.61
C GLY A 439 8.65 -28.59 9.10
N GLU A 440 9.09 -28.88 7.87
CA GLU A 440 10.23 -28.22 7.22
C GLU A 440 9.87 -26.81 6.75
N LEU A 441 8.65 -26.62 6.24
CA LEU A 441 8.13 -25.30 5.86
C LEU A 441 8.01 -24.36 7.07
N LEU A 442 7.62 -24.88 8.24
CA LEU A 442 7.60 -24.10 9.49
C LEU A 442 9.01 -23.72 9.94
N GLN A 443 9.98 -24.64 9.85
CA GLN A 443 11.39 -24.33 10.15
C GLN A 443 11.94 -23.26 9.20
N ALA A 444 11.60 -23.33 7.91
CA ALA A 444 11.98 -22.31 6.92
C ALA A 444 11.33 -20.94 7.24
N LYS A 445 10.07 -20.94 7.68
CA LYS A 445 9.40 -19.71 8.15
C LYS A 445 10.11 -19.09 9.35
N ASP A 446 10.49 -19.91 10.33
CA ASP A 446 11.21 -19.46 11.52
C ASP A 446 12.61 -18.93 11.16
N ALA A 447 13.33 -19.58 10.24
CA ALA A 447 14.62 -19.11 9.74
C ALA A 447 14.51 -17.76 9.00
N ILE A 448 13.44 -17.56 8.21
CA ILE A 448 13.16 -16.26 7.59
C ILE A 448 12.84 -15.19 8.65
N ALA A 449 12.12 -15.56 9.71
CA ALA A 449 11.86 -14.65 10.84
C ALA A 449 13.17 -14.29 11.58
N GLU A 450 14.07 -15.24 11.82
CA GLU A 450 15.40 -14.97 12.38
C GLU A 450 16.26 -14.11 11.45
N ALA A 451 16.16 -14.29 10.12
CA ALA A 451 16.84 -13.42 9.17
C ALA A 451 16.31 -11.97 9.24
N LYS A 452 15.01 -11.79 9.51
CA LYS A 452 14.41 -10.47 9.77
C LYS A 452 14.89 -9.86 11.09
N THR A 453 15.05 -10.62 12.17
CA THR A 453 15.60 -10.06 13.43
C THR A 453 17.07 -9.67 13.30
N CYS A 454 17.84 -10.36 12.45
CA CYS A 454 19.22 -9.96 12.13
C CYS A 454 19.32 -8.57 11.45
N PHE A 455 18.22 -8.11 10.82
CA PHE A 455 18.12 -6.75 10.28
C PHE A 455 18.15 -5.68 11.39
N GLU A 456 17.48 -5.95 12.52
CA GLU A 456 17.38 -5.04 13.66
C GLU A 456 18.69 -5.01 14.47
N ASP A 457 19.37 -6.15 14.57
CA ASP A 457 20.62 -6.31 15.32
C ASP A 457 21.89 -5.83 14.58
N GLY A 458 21.77 -5.36 13.33
CA GLY A 458 22.92 -4.96 12.50
C GLY A 458 23.82 -6.12 12.05
N ARG A 459 23.29 -7.36 12.06
CA ARG A 459 24.02 -8.58 11.65
C ARG A 459 23.64 -8.98 10.23
N GLN A 460 23.81 -8.06 9.26
CA GLN A 460 23.27 -8.25 7.91
C GLN A 460 23.83 -9.48 7.19
N GLU A 461 25.13 -9.78 7.34
CA GLU A 461 25.76 -10.93 6.68
C GLU A 461 25.19 -12.28 7.16
N LYS A 462 24.95 -12.42 8.48
CA LYS A 462 24.31 -13.63 9.05
C LYS A 462 22.87 -13.76 8.55
N GLY A 463 22.14 -12.64 8.48
CA GLY A 463 20.79 -12.63 7.94
C GLY A 463 20.74 -13.04 6.46
N ILE A 464 21.71 -12.57 5.66
CA ILE A 464 21.81 -12.90 4.22
C ILE A 464 22.06 -14.40 4.08
N SER A 465 23.06 -14.93 4.77
CA SER A 465 23.39 -16.36 4.68
C SER A 465 22.21 -17.24 5.09
N LEU A 466 21.50 -16.87 6.17
CA LEU A 466 20.35 -17.62 6.65
C LEU A 466 19.18 -17.58 5.65
N ALA A 467 18.88 -16.40 5.09
CA ALA A 467 17.83 -16.25 4.09
C ALA A 467 18.15 -17.00 2.78
N GLU A 468 19.40 -16.90 2.30
CA GLU A 468 19.86 -17.61 1.09
C GLU A 468 19.89 -19.13 1.29
N GLU A 469 20.37 -19.60 2.44
CA GLU A 469 20.36 -21.02 2.80
C GLU A 469 18.94 -21.56 2.90
N THR A 470 18.02 -20.80 3.52
CA THR A 470 16.60 -21.17 3.60
C THR A 470 15.95 -21.21 2.21
N ALA A 471 16.22 -20.20 1.38
CA ALA A 471 15.72 -20.18 0.00
C ALA A 471 16.25 -21.36 -0.82
N ARG A 472 17.52 -21.75 -0.62
CA ARG A 472 18.13 -22.92 -1.26
C ARG A 472 17.49 -24.22 -0.77
N LEU A 473 17.36 -24.43 0.54
CA LEU A 473 16.70 -25.60 1.12
C LEU A 473 15.28 -25.75 0.58
N LEU A 474 14.53 -24.65 0.52
CA LEU A 474 13.19 -24.66 -0.05
C LEU A 474 13.18 -25.08 -1.53
N ARG A 475 14.08 -24.55 -2.37
CA ARG A 475 14.13 -24.86 -3.81
C ARG A 475 14.69 -26.24 -4.14
N GLU A 476 15.72 -26.67 -3.43
CA GLU A 476 16.51 -27.86 -3.78
C GLU A 476 16.03 -29.11 -3.05
N GLU A 477 15.47 -28.98 -1.85
CA GLU A 477 15.06 -30.12 -1.03
C GLU A 477 13.53 -30.18 -0.86
N ILE A 478 12.92 -29.13 -0.30
CA ILE A 478 11.52 -29.17 0.13
C ILE A 478 10.54 -29.19 -1.06
N ILE A 479 10.67 -28.25 -2.01
CA ILE A 479 9.78 -28.18 -3.18
C ILE A 479 9.86 -29.46 -4.02
N PRO A 480 11.06 -30.00 -4.34
CA PRO A 480 11.18 -31.28 -5.03
C PRO A 480 10.58 -32.45 -4.24
N ALA A 481 10.74 -32.49 -2.92
CA ALA A 481 10.14 -33.52 -2.07
C ALA A 481 8.60 -33.46 -2.12
N ILE A 482 8.00 -32.25 -2.03
CA ILE A 482 6.56 -32.05 -2.18
C ILE A 482 6.09 -32.53 -3.57
N ALA A 483 6.82 -32.18 -4.63
CA ALA A 483 6.47 -32.60 -5.99
C ALA A 483 6.62 -34.11 -6.20
N GLU A 484 7.60 -34.75 -5.55
CA GLU A 484 7.76 -36.20 -5.57
C GLU A 484 6.62 -36.89 -4.81
N SER A 485 6.24 -36.36 -3.64
CA SER A 485 5.07 -36.83 -2.90
C SER A 485 3.79 -36.70 -3.71
N GLU A 486 3.57 -35.57 -4.39
CA GLU A 486 2.43 -35.39 -5.30
C GLU A 486 2.42 -36.46 -6.41
N ARG A 487 3.57 -36.73 -7.04
CA ARG A 487 3.66 -37.79 -8.07
C ARG A 487 3.33 -39.16 -7.51
N ARG A 488 3.83 -39.49 -6.30
CA ARG A 488 3.56 -40.76 -5.63
C ARG A 488 2.08 -40.91 -5.29
N TRP A 489 1.44 -39.85 -4.79
CA TRP A 489 0.00 -39.85 -4.55
C TRP A 489 -0.78 -40.02 -5.84
N ASN A 490 -0.45 -39.29 -6.90
CA ASN A 490 -1.11 -39.42 -8.19
C ASN A 490 -0.98 -40.83 -8.78
N ASP A 491 0.19 -41.47 -8.64
CA ASP A 491 0.38 -42.88 -9.03
C ASP A 491 -0.50 -43.84 -8.22
N LEU A 492 -0.56 -43.66 -6.89
CA LEU A 492 -1.43 -44.46 -6.03
C LEU A 492 -2.92 -44.23 -6.36
N PHE A 493 -3.34 -43.00 -6.65
CA PHE A 493 -4.71 -42.71 -7.07
C PHE A 493 -5.04 -43.38 -8.42
N LEU A 494 -4.13 -43.31 -9.39
CA LEU A 494 -4.30 -43.95 -10.69
C LEU A 494 -4.42 -45.48 -10.53
N ARG A 495 -3.53 -46.10 -9.76
CA ARG A 495 -3.55 -47.55 -9.49
C ARG A 495 -4.79 -47.98 -8.70
N ALA A 496 -5.26 -47.17 -7.76
CA ALA A 496 -6.50 -47.42 -7.03
C ALA A 496 -7.71 -47.36 -7.96
N ASP A 497 -7.77 -46.38 -8.87
CA ASP A 497 -8.85 -46.26 -9.85
C ASP A 497 -8.82 -47.40 -10.87
N GLU A 498 -7.64 -47.76 -11.39
CA GLU A 498 -7.47 -48.94 -12.25
C GLU A 498 -7.89 -50.24 -11.55
N SER A 499 -7.50 -50.41 -10.28
CA SER A 499 -7.88 -51.59 -9.49
C SER A 499 -9.40 -51.63 -9.26
N SER A 500 -10.03 -50.51 -8.89
CA SER A 500 -11.49 -50.44 -8.74
C SER A 500 -12.22 -50.63 -10.08
N ALA A 501 -11.67 -50.16 -11.19
CA ALA A 501 -12.22 -50.39 -12.52
C ALA A 501 -12.15 -51.87 -12.91
N LYS A 502 -11.05 -52.56 -12.61
CA LYS A 502 -10.91 -54.01 -12.82
C LYS A 502 -11.88 -54.81 -11.93
N ILE A 503 -12.05 -54.43 -10.67
CA ILE A 503 -13.04 -55.04 -9.78
C ILE A 503 -14.45 -54.88 -10.36
N ARG A 504 -14.80 -53.69 -10.87
CA ARG A 504 -16.09 -53.43 -11.52
C ARG A 504 -16.28 -54.20 -12.84
N ALA A 505 -15.21 -54.48 -13.57
CA ALA A 505 -15.26 -55.25 -14.81
C ALA A 505 -15.44 -56.77 -14.57
N LEU A 506 -15.12 -57.27 -13.37
CA LEU A 506 -15.33 -58.66 -13.01
C LEU A 506 -16.82 -58.98 -12.91
N ASN A 507 -17.22 -60.13 -13.48
CA ASN A 507 -18.55 -60.68 -13.28
C ASN A 507 -18.63 -61.33 -11.88
N LEU A 508 -18.69 -60.48 -10.85
CA LEU A 508 -18.81 -60.87 -9.44
C LEU A 508 -19.88 -61.95 -9.18
N PRO A 509 -21.08 -61.96 -9.79
CA PRO A 509 -22.05 -63.03 -9.54
C PRO A 509 -21.57 -64.41 -9.99
N LEU A 510 -20.85 -64.49 -11.12
CA LEU A 510 -20.26 -65.75 -11.58
C LEU A 510 -19.11 -66.19 -10.67
N MET A 511 -18.33 -65.22 -10.18
CA MET A 511 -17.14 -65.47 -9.38
C MET A 511 -17.43 -65.88 -7.95
N LEU A 512 -18.45 -65.29 -7.34
CA LEU A 512 -18.97 -65.72 -6.05
C LEU A 512 -19.52 -67.15 -6.13
N LYS A 513 -20.09 -67.56 -7.27
CA LYS A 513 -20.56 -68.94 -7.49
C LYS A 513 -19.45 -69.96 -7.64
N VAL A 514 -18.31 -69.58 -8.22
CA VAL A 514 -17.25 -70.54 -8.56
C VAL A 514 -16.15 -70.57 -7.49
N ASN A 515 -15.86 -69.45 -6.83
CA ASN A 515 -14.83 -69.41 -5.78
C ASN A 515 -15.06 -68.28 -4.74
N PRO A 516 -16.07 -68.43 -3.85
CA PRO A 516 -16.46 -67.38 -2.90
C PRO A 516 -15.33 -66.99 -1.94
N GLY A 517 -14.48 -67.95 -1.54
CA GLY A 517 -13.37 -67.72 -0.62
C GLY A 517 -12.27 -66.77 -1.12
N LYS A 518 -12.25 -66.41 -2.41
CA LYS A 518 -11.31 -65.44 -2.98
C LYS A 518 -11.92 -64.07 -3.25
N VAL A 519 -13.25 -63.97 -3.36
CA VAL A 519 -13.94 -62.70 -3.67
C VAL A 519 -14.18 -61.87 -2.41
N GLU A 520 -14.45 -62.51 -1.27
CA GLU A 520 -14.64 -61.82 0.01
C GLU A 520 -13.38 -61.05 0.48
N PRO A 521 -12.16 -61.62 0.41
CA PRO A 521 -10.93 -60.86 0.67
C PRO A 521 -10.73 -59.70 -0.30
N LEU A 522 -11.16 -59.83 -1.56
CA LEU A 522 -11.01 -58.79 -2.59
C LEU A 522 -11.88 -57.57 -2.26
N LEU A 523 -13.13 -57.78 -1.88
CA LEU A 523 -14.03 -56.71 -1.43
C LEU A 523 -13.56 -56.07 -0.13
N HIS A 524 -13.00 -56.88 0.79
CA HIS A 524 -12.40 -56.36 2.01
C HIS A 524 -11.15 -55.50 1.72
N ALA A 525 -10.31 -55.93 0.78
CA ALA A 525 -9.15 -55.15 0.32
C ALA A 525 -9.59 -53.83 -0.34
N GLU A 526 -10.66 -53.83 -1.14
CA GLU A 526 -11.22 -52.61 -1.73
C GLU A 526 -11.72 -51.64 -0.66
N ARG A 527 -12.40 -52.15 0.38
CA ARG A 527 -12.81 -51.33 1.55
C ARG A 527 -11.61 -50.74 2.28
N ASN A 528 -10.55 -51.52 2.48
CA ASN A 528 -9.31 -51.04 3.12
C ASN A 528 -8.60 -50.00 2.26
N MET A 529 -8.64 -50.13 0.94
CA MET A 529 -8.13 -49.14 -0.01
C MET A 529 -8.89 -47.82 0.12
N ILE A 530 -10.23 -47.86 0.16
CA ILE A 530 -11.09 -46.69 0.37
C ILE A 530 -10.85 -46.07 1.76
N ALA A 531 -10.76 -46.88 2.80
CA ALA A 531 -10.49 -46.39 4.16
C ALA A 531 -9.12 -45.71 4.27
N SER A 532 -8.10 -46.23 3.58
CA SER A 532 -6.75 -45.65 3.55
C SER A 532 -6.69 -44.34 2.75
N LEU A 533 -7.49 -44.22 1.68
CA LEU A 533 -7.71 -42.94 0.99
C LEU A 533 -8.31 -41.89 1.93
N CYS A 534 -9.26 -42.28 2.78
CA CYS A 534 -9.89 -41.40 3.76
C CYS A 534 -8.93 -40.99 4.90
N SER A 535 -8.07 -41.89 5.38
CA SER A 535 -7.10 -41.59 6.45
C SER A 535 -5.85 -40.87 5.96
N ARG A 536 -5.65 -40.74 4.64
CA ARG A 536 -4.44 -40.20 3.99
C ARG A 536 -3.15 -40.92 4.41
N ASP A 537 -3.28 -42.18 4.80
CA ASP A 537 -2.11 -43.02 5.10
C ASP A 537 -1.61 -43.64 3.80
N ARG A 538 -0.54 -43.06 3.28
CA ARG A 538 0.08 -43.46 2.01
C ARG A 538 0.54 -44.92 2.03
N ASP A 539 1.11 -45.36 3.14
CA ASP A 539 1.72 -46.68 3.23
C ASP A 539 0.60 -47.74 3.39
N ALA A 540 -0.44 -47.43 4.16
CA ALA A 540 -1.66 -48.25 4.22
C ALA A 540 -2.36 -48.33 2.86
N LEU A 541 -2.44 -47.22 2.12
CA LEU A 541 -3.05 -47.19 0.79
C LEU A 541 -2.26 -48.04 -0.21
N SER A 542 -0.93 -47.90 -0.25
CA SER A 542 -0.08 -48.71 -1.12
C SER A 542 -0.19 -50.20 -0.80
N ALA A 543 -0.27 -50.57 0.49
CA ALA A 543 -0.45 -51.95 0.90
C ALA A 543 -1.82 -52.48 0.47
N ALA A 544 -2.89 -51.70 0.65
CA ALA A 544 -4.25 -52.07 0.26
C ALA A 544 -4.40 -52.22 -1.26
N ILE A 545 -3.83 -51.29 -2.06
CA ILE A 545 -3.81 -51.39 -3.53
C ILE A 545 -3.07 -52.66 -3.97
N SER A 546 -1.90 -52.94 -3.40
CA SER A 546 -1.11 -54.12 -3.78
C SER A 546 -1.83 -55.43 -3.44
N GLU A 547 -2.54 -55.47 -2.31
CA GLU A 547 -3.37 -56.62 -1.94
C GLU A 547 -4.59 -56.76 -2.86
N CYS A 548 -5.24 -55.64 -3.23
CA CYS A 548 -6.28 -55.62 -4.26
C CYS A 548 -5.75 -56.17 -5.60
N GLU A 549 -4.65 -55.65 -6.13
CA GLU A 549 -4.06 -56.09 -7.41
C GLU A 549 -3.73 -57.59 -7.40
N ARG A 550 -3.19 -58.09 -6.28
CA ARG A 550 -2.88 -59.52 -6.09
C ARG A 550 -4.15 -60.37 -6.11
N LEU A 551 -5.17 -59.96 -5.37
CA LEU A 551 -6.45 -60.67 -5.29
C LEU A 551 -7.22 -60.61 -6.62
N ILE A 552 -7.19 -59.48 -7.33
CA ILE A 552 -7.76 -59.34 -8.68
C ILE A 552 -7.12 -60.36 -9.62
N ALA A 553 -5.80 -60.49 -9.63
CA ALA A 553 -5.11 -61.46 -10.49
C ALA A 553 -5.47 -62.92 -10.15
N ASP A 554 -5.57 -63.25 -8.86
CA ASP A 554 -5.99 -64.58 -8.39
C ASP A 554 -7.44 -64.89 -8.78
N VAL A 555 -8.31 -63.88 -8.74
CA VAL A 555 -9.73 -63.93 -9.10
C VAL A 555 -9.86 -64.03 -10.63
N GLU A 556 -9.22 -63.18 -11.44
CA GLU A 556 -9.22 -63.28 -12.90
C GLU A 556 -8.75 -64.66 -13.40
N LYS A 557 -7.70 -65.23 -12.81
CA LYS A 557 -7.25 -66.59 -13.14
C LYS A 557 -8.33 -67.64 -12.85
N SER A 558 -8.97 -67.53 -11.70
CA SER A 558 -10.07 -68.43 -11.31
C SER A 558 -11.32 -68.21 -12.17
N TYR A 559 -11.55 -66.99 -12.68
CA TYR A 559 -12.65 -66.66 -13.58
C TYR A 559 -12.49 -67.33 -14.93
N VAL A 560 -11.30 -67.26 -15.52
CA VAL A 560 -11.01 -67.92 -16.81
C VAL A 560 -11.24 -69.43 -16.69
N GLU A 561 -10.68 -70.05 -15.64
CA GLU A 561 -10.87 -71.48 -15.33
C GLU A 561 -12.36 -71.83 -15.11
N ALA A 562 -13.11 -70.95 -14.44
CA ALA A 562 -14.54 -71.09 -14.19
C ALA A 562 -15.41 -70.96 -15.44
N THR A 563 -15.13 -69.99 -16.31
CA THR A 563 -15.88 -69.76 -17.54
C THR A 563 -15.69 -70.88 -18.55
N ASP A 564 -14.51 -71.51 -18.58
CA ASP A 564 -14.28 -72.69 -19.42
C ASP A 564 -15.06 -73.90 -18.88
N GLN A 565 -15.05 -74.14 -17.57
CA GLN A 565 -15.85 -75.19 -16.93
C GLN A 565 -17.36 -74.96 -17.07
N LEU A 566 -17.82 -73.71 -17.00
CA LEU A 566 -19.23 -73.36 -17.16
C LEU A 566 -19.71 -73.56 -18.59
N LYS A 567 -18.90 -73.27 -19.62
CA LYS A 567 -19.26 -73.58 -21.02
C LYS A 567 -19.40 -75.09 -21.25
N ASP A 568 -18.55 -75.89 -20.61
CA ASP A 568 -18.64 -77.34 -20.65
C ASP A 568 -19.89 -77.85 -19.92
N ILE A 569 -20.23 -77.26 -18.76
CA ILE A 569 -21.44 -77.58 -18.00
C ILE A 569 -22.70 -77.10 -18.74
N GLU A 570 -22.71 -75.95 -19.39
CA GLU A 570 -23.84 -75.42 -20.18
C GLU A 570 -24.12 -76.30 -21.41
N ALA A 571 -23.07 -76.82 -22.05
CA ALA A 571 -23.19 -77.83 -23.11
C ALA A 571 -23.78 -79.14 -22.57
N ILE A 572 -23.33 -79.61 -21.40
CA ILE A 572 -23.85 -80.83 -20.76
C ILE A 572 -25.29 -80.64 -20.26
N VAL A 573 -25.63 -79.47 -19.69
CA VAL A 573 -26.97 -79.15 -19.17
C VAL A 573 -27.95 -78.89 -20.31
N SER A 574 -27.56 -78.26 -21.42
CA SER A 574 -28.43 -78.16 -22.61
C SER A 574 -28.71 -79.54 -23.22
N THR A 575 -27.71 -80.43 -23.21
CA THR A 575 -27.86 -81.82 -23.65
C THR A 575 -28.74 -82.61 -22.68
N ALA A 576 -28.54 -82.48 -21.37
CA ALA A 576 -29.34 -83.11 -20.33
C ALA A 576 -30.77 -82.56 -20.25
N ALA A 577 -30.99 -81.27 -20.47
CA ALA A 577 -32.31 -80.64 -20.57
C ALA A 577 -33.03 -81.11 -21.84
N SER A 578 -32.33 -81.28 -22.97
CA SER A 578 -32.91 -81.89 -24.17
C SER A 578 -33.30 -83.37 -23.95
N LEU A 579 -32.47 -84.12 -23.21
CA LEU A 579 -32.72 -85.52 -22.84
C LEU A 579 -33.82 -85.66 -21.78
N LEU A 580 -33.93 -84.73 -20.83
CA LEU A 580 -34.99 -84.66 -19.81
C LEU A 580 -36.32 -84.24 -20.40
N THR A 581 -36.33 -83.31 -21.36
CA THR A 581 -37.54 -82.94 -22.11
C THR A 581 -37.99 -84.10 -23.01
N SER A 582 -37.03 -84.87 -23.55
CA SER A 582 -37.28 -86.13 -24.26
C SER A 582 -37.71 -87.28 -23.35
N ALA A 583 -37.22 -87.34 -22.10
CA ALA A 583 -37.52 -88.41 -21.13
C ALA A 583 -38.80 -88.16 -20.32
N ALA A 584 -39.15 -86.90 -20.07
CA ALA A 584 -40.44 -86.48 -19.51
C ALA A 584 -41.60 -86.81 -20.47
N ALA A 585 -41.33 -86.89 -21.78
CA ALA A 585 -42.28 -87.42 -22.75
C ALA A 585 -42.50 -88.95 -22.62
N SER A 586 -41.60 -89.70 -21.97
CA SER A 586 -41.50 -91.17 -22.09
C SER A 586 -41.46 -91.92 -20.75
N GLY A 587 -42.36 -91.63 -19.80
CA GLY A 587 -42.43 -92.28 -18.47
C GLY A 587 -42.06 -93.78 -18.43
N ILE A 588 -41.28 -94.19 -17.42
CA ILE A 588 -40.56 -95.49 -17.38
C ILE A 588 -41.15 -96.42 -16.30
N ASP A 589 -41.31 -97.71 -16.61
CA ASP A 589 -41.74 -98.76 -15.67
C ASP A 589 -40.55 -99.67 -15.22
N ALA A 590 -40.73 -100.44 -14.15
CA ALA A 590 -39.69 -101.18 -13.42
C ALA A 590 -38.99 -102.30 -14.22
N ASP A 591 -39.61 -102.83 -15.28
CA ASP A 591 -39.00 -103.87 -16.13
C ASP A 591 -38.02 -103.30 -17.17
N VAL A 592 -37.98 -101.97 -17.35
CA VAL A 592 -37.02 -101.25 -18.21
C VAL A 592 -35.79 -100.81 -17.42
N ALA A 593 -35.83 -100.89 -16.08
CA ALA A 593 -34.75 -100.49 -15.19
C ALA A 593 -33.37 -101.09 -15.55
N PRO A 594 -33.24 -102.36 -16.00
CA PRO A 594 -31.93 -102.90 -16.39
C PRO A 594 -31.34 -102.23 -17.64
N ALA A 595 -32.18 -101.89 -18.62
CA ALA A 595 -31.76 -101.21 -19.85
C ALA A 595 -31.41 -99.74 -19.57
N PHE A 596 -32.14 -99.10 -18.65
CA PHE A 596 -31.84 -97.74 -18.18
C PHE A 596 -30.57 -97.68 -17.33
N VAL A 597 -30.34 -98.65 -16.45
CA VAL A 597 -29.11 -98.76 -15.63
C VAL A 597 -27.90 -99.05 -16.50
N GLN A 598 -28.03 -99.87 -17.54
CA GLN A 598 -26.95 -100.11 -18.51
C GLN A 598 -26.63 -98.87 -19.36
N ALA A 599 -27.65 -98.11 -19.80
CA ALA A 599 -27.44 -96.83 -20.47
C ALA A 599 -26.77 -95.81 -19.53
N GLY A 600 -27.19 -95.76 -18.25
CA GLY A 600 -26.56 -94.93 -17.21
C GLY A 600 -25.10 -95.28 -16.93
N MET A 601 -24.75 -96.56 -16.92
CA MET A 601 -23.34 -97.00 -16.78
C MET A 601 -22.47 -96.62 -17.99
N LEU A 602 -23.04 -96.66 -19.21
CA LEU A 602 -22.34 -96.20 -20.41
C LEU A 602 -22.11 -94.68 -20.39
N ILE A 603 -23.05 -93.91 -19.84
CA ILE A 603 -22.92 -92.47 -19.64
C ILE A 603 -21.87 -92.13 -18.57
N GLU A 604 -21.83 -92.86 -17.45
CA GLU A 604 -20.78 -92.67 -16.42
C GLU A 604 -19.38 -93.10 -16.90
N HIS A 605 -19.28 -94.14 -17.73
CA HIS A 605 -18.03 -94.46 -18.41
C HIS A 605 -17.62 -93.38 -19.41
N ALA A 606 -18.55 -92.82 -20.19
CA ALA A 606 -18.26 -91.69 -21.06
C ALA A 606 -17.76 -90.47 -20.26
N ARG A 607 -18.37 -90.19 -19.10
CA ARG A 607 -17.97 -89.12 -18.17
C ARG A 607 -16.58 -89.36 -17.57
N LYS A 608 -16.26 -90.61 -17.22
CA LYS A 608 -14.93 -91.00 -16.74
C LYS A 608 -13.87 -90.84 -17.85
N TYR A 609 -14.17 -91.26 -19.08
CA TYR A 609 -13.25 -91.08 -20.22
C TYR A 609 -13.05 -89.60 -20.60
N LEU A 610 -14.06 -88.75 -20.39
CA LEU A 610 -13.94 -87.29 -20.51
C LEU A 610 -13.03 -86.68 -19.43
N LEU A 611 -13.16 -87.11 -18.17
CA LEU A 611 -12.26 -86.68 -17.09
C LEU A 611 -10.81 -87.17 -17.28
N GLU A 612 -10.62 -88.28 -17.99
CA GLU A 612 -9.32 -88.83 -18.37
C GLU A 612 -8.79 -88.27 -19.71
N GLY A 613 -9.53 -87.37 -20.38
CA GLY A 613 -9.11 -86.64 -21.59
C GLY A 613 -9.22 -87.41 -22.91
N ASN A 614 -9.94 -88.54 -22.95
CA ASN A 614 -10.02 -89.41 -24.13
C ASN A 614 -11.36 -89.28 -24.87
N ALA A 615 -11.46 -88.27 -25.75
CA ALA A 615 -12.72 -87.82 -26.35
C ALA A 615 -13.37 -88.82 -27.33
N GLN A 616 -12.60 -89.65 -28.05
CA GLN A 616 -13.14 -90.59 -29.05
C GLN A 616 -13.89 -91.76 -28.41
N GLU A 617 -13.40 -92.30 -27.29
CA GLU A 617 -14.09 -93.36 -26.56
C GLU A 617 -15.34 -92.85 -25.83
N ALA A 618 -15.35 -91.59 -25.39
CA ALA A 618 -16.52 -90.97 -24.77
C ALA A 618 -17.69 -90.81 -25.76
N GLU A 619 -17.41 -90.36 -26.99
CA GLU A 619 -18.40 -90.21 -28.07
C GLU A 619 -19.02 -91.57 -28.44
N LYS A 620 -18.19 -92.61 -28.54
CA LYS A 620 -18.65 -93.97 -28.88
C LYS A 620 -19.56 -94.59 -27.82
N CYS A 621 -19.26 -94.35 -26.53
CA CYS A 621 -20.11 -94.79 -25.42
C CYS A 621 -21.45 -94.03 -25.35
N ALA A 622 -21.47 -92.75 -25.75
CA ALA A 622 -22.68 -91.94 -25.82
C ALA A 622 -23.62 -92.41 -26.95
N ASP A 623 -23.09 -92.67 -28.14
CA ASP A 623 -23.88 -93.17 -29.28
C ASP A 623 -24.52 -94.54 -29.01
N GLU A 624 -23.79 -95.43 -28.33
CA GLU A 624 -24.28 -96.78 -27.98
C GLU A 624 -25.37 -96.74 -26.89
N ALA A 625 -25.34 -95.74 -26.00
CA ALA A 625 -26.40 -95.50 -25.03
C ALA A 625 -27.69 -95.00 -25.71
N ILE A 626 -27.56 -94.14 -26.72
CA ILE A 626 -28.68 -93.54 -27.46
C ILE A 626 -29.45 -94.61 -28.27
N GLU A 627 -28.76 -95.54 -28.95
CA GLU A 627 -29.44 -96.57 -29.75
C GLU A 627 -30.29 -97.53 -28.88
N ARG A 628 -29.79 -97.88 -27.69
CA ARG A 628 -30.45 -98.81 -26.78
C ARG A 628 -31.70 -98.24 -26.11
N LEU A 629 -31.70 -96.94 -25.84
CA LEU A 629 -32.87 -96.22 -25.36
C LEU A 629 -33.97 -96.15 -26.43
N ARG A 630 -33.60 -96.13 -27.71
CA ARG A 630 -34.53 -95.98 -28.83
C ARG A 630 -35.34 -97.26 -29.15
N MET A 631 -34.71 -98.44 -29.06
CA MET A 631 -35.32 -99.71 -29.50
C MET A 631 -36.19 -100.41 -28.43
N ASN A 632 -35.91 -100.22 -27.15
CA ASN A 632 -36.46 -101.07 -26.08
C ASN A 632 -37.43 -100.36 -25.12
N VAL A 633 -37.61 -99.04 -25.28
CA VAL A 633 -38.40 -98.21 -24.34
C VAL A 633 -39.65 -97.62 -25.01
N ILE A 634 -39.60 -97.32 -26.31
CA ILE A 634 -40.55 -96.39 -26.93
C ILE A 634 -41.86 -97.06 -27.41
N GLU A 635 -41.87 -98.35 -27.76
CA GLU A 635 -43.04 -98.96 -28.42
C GLU A 635 -44.14 -99.55 -27.52
N PRO A 636 -43.89 -100.03 -26.29
CA PRO A 636 -44.94 -100.51 -25.41
C PRO A 636 -44.99 -99.65 -24.15
N GLN A 637 -45.93 -98.70 -24.07
CA GLN A 637 -46.86 -98.55 -22.94
C GLN A 637 -47.52 -97.17 -22.90
N SER A 638 -48.82 -97.18 -23.20
CA SER A 638 -49.78 -96.13 -22.84
C SER A 638 -50.70 -96.70 -21.76
N ARG A 639 -50.47 -96.40 -20.46
CA ARG A 639 -51.54 -96.42 -19.43
C ARG A 639 -51.25 -95.87 -18.02
N VAL A 640 -50.06 -95.39 -17.67
CA VAL A 640 -49.82 -94.77 -16.33
C VAL A 640 -49.41 -93.30 -16.49
N ARG A 641 -50.31 -92.48 -17.04
CA ARG A 641 -49.98 -91.11 -17.51
C ARG A 641 -50.70 -89.96 -16.79
N GLU A 642 -51.35 -90.18 -15.65
CA GLU A 642 -52.13 -89.10 -15.00
C GLU A 642 -51.62 -88.63 -13.63
N GLU A 643 -50.89 -89.44 -12.86
CA GLU A 643 -50.45 -89.01 -11.51
C GLU A 643 -49.06 -88.34 -11.47
N TRP A 644 -48.16 -88.69 -12.40
CA TRP A 644 -46.79 -88.16 -12.45
C TRP A 644 -46.64 -86.78 -13.12
N SER A 645 -47.63 -86.37 -13.92
CA SER A 645 -47.62 -85.12 -14.67
C SER A 645 -47.65 -83.89 -13.76
N ASN A 646 -48.46 -83.92 -12.70
CA ASN A 646 -48.70 -82.75 -11.87
C ASN A 646 -47.53 -82.44 -10.91
N LEU A 647 -46.92 -83.46 -10.31
CA LEU A 647 -45.77 -83.28 -9.42
C LEU A 647 -44.53 -82.77 -10.18
N VAL A 648 -44.30 -83.24 -11.40
CA VAL A 648 -43.16 -82.75 -12.21
C VAL A 648 -43.35 -81.29 -12.64
N LEU A 649 -44.58 -80.87 -12.91
CA LEU A 649 -44.90 -79.46 -13.21
C LEU A 649 -44.70 -78.56 -12.00
N GLU A 650 -45.05 -79.02 -10.78
CA GLU A 650 -44.83 -78.27 -9.54
C GLU A 650 -43.35 -78.17 -9.17
N ALA A 651 -42.57 -79.26 -9.30
CA ALA A 651 -41.12 -79.24 -9.15
C ALA A 651 -40.45 -78.28 -10.16
N ALA A 652 -40.89 -78.28 -11.42
CA ALA A 652 -40.36 -77.38 -12.45
C ALA A 652 -40.65 -75.91 -12.12
N ALA A 653 -41.84 -75.59 -11.62
CA ALA A 653 -42.18 -74.23 -11.19
C ALA A 653 -41.34 -73.78 -9.97
N LEU A 654 -41.05 -74.67 -9.03
CA LEU A 654 -40.14 -74.39 -7.91
C LEU A 654 -38.70 -74.18 -8.35
N LEU A 655 -38.23 -74.93 -9.35
CA LEU A 655 -36.91 -74.73 -9.96
C LEU A 655 -36.81 -73.40 -10.71
N GLU A 656 -37.87 -72.98 -11.41
CA GLU A 656 -37.95 -71.65 -12.01
C GLU A 656 -37.97 -70.54 -10.95
N LYS A 657 -38.75 -70.72 -9.86
CA LYS A 657 -38.77 -69.78 -8.73
C LYS A 657 -37.39 -69.69 -8.06
N ALA A 658 -36.70 -70.81 -7.89
CA ALA A 658 -35.33 -70.85 -7.37
C ALA A 658 -34.33 -70.18 -8.31
N ALA A 659 -34.41 -70.43 -9.62
CA ALA A 659 -33.56 -69.79 -10.62
C ALA A 659 -33.75 -68.26 -10.66
N ALA A 660 -34.99 -67.78 -10.50
CA ALA A 660 -35.29 -66.35 -10.38
C ALA A 660 -34.77 -65.75 -9.05
N LEU A 661 -34.78 -66.53 -7.97
CA LEU A 661 -34.28 -66.15 -6.65
C LEU A 661 -32.75 -66.21 -6.53
N VAL A 662 -32.03 -66.98 -7.35
CA VAL A 662 -30.54 -66.97 -7.39
C VAL A 662 -30.05 -65.78 -8.23
N SER A 663 -30.43 -64.58 -7.80
CA SER A 663 -29.92 -63.31 -8.33
C SER A 663 -28.63 -62.91 -7.61
N LEU A 664 -27.86 -61.97 -8.18
CA LEU A 664 -26.66 -61.39 -7.55
C LEU A 664 -26.96 -60.85 -6.13
N GLU A 665 -28.17 -60.35 -5.91
CA GLU A 665 -28.60 -59.66 -4.70
C GLU A 665 -28.79 -60.61 -3.52
N THR A 666 -29.35 -61.78 -3.78
CA THR A 666 -29.58 -62.87 -2.82
C THR A 666 -28.26 -63.51 -2.37
N CYS A 667 -27.29 -63.60 -3.29
CA CYS A 667 -25.95 -64.14 -3.00
C CYS A 667 -25.07 -63.15 -2.22
N TYR A 668 -25.24 -61.84 -2.42
CA TYR A 668 -24.51 -60.82 -1.66
C TYR A 668 -25.01 -60.71 -0.21
N ARG A 669 -26.32 -60.89 -0.01
CA ARG A 669 -27.01 -60.68 1.27
C ARG A 669 -26.97 -61.93 2.17
N CYS A 670 -27.39 -63.10 1.67
CA CYS A 670 -27.50 -64.31 2.50
C CYS A 670 -26.70 -65.52 1.96
N PRO A 671 -25.35 -65.47 1.95
CA PRO A 671 -24.50 -66.49 1.32
C PRO A 671 -24.71 -67.91 1.87
N ASP A 672 -24.79 -68.06 3.19
CA ASP A 672 -24.96 -69.36 3.87
C ASP A 672 -26.27 -70.08 3.46
N ARG A 673 -27.31 -69.30 3.15
CA ARG A 673 -28.62 -69.81 2.77
C ARG A 673 -28.68 -70.23 1.31
N VAL A 674 -27.85 -69.64 0.45
CA VAL A 674 -27.67 -70.08 -0.94
C VAL A 674 -26.97 -71.44 -1.00
N GLU A 675 -26.05 -71.72 -0.09
CA GLU A 675 -25.41 -73.04 0.03
C GLU A 675 -26.43 -74.11 0.49
N ALA A 676 -27.29 -73.76 1.44
CA ALA A 676 -28.43 -74.59 1.85
C ALA A 676 -29.42 -74.83 0.70
N LEU A 677 -29.69 -73.80 -0.13
CA LEU A 677 -30.52 -73.91 -1.33
C LEU A 677 -29.93 -74.90 -2.33
N TYR A 678 -28.62 -74.87 -2.54
CA TYR A 678 -27.92 -75.79 -3.44
C TYR A 678 -28.03 -77.25 -2.96
N SER A 679 -27.87 -77.48 -1.66
CA SER A 679 -28.07 -78.80 -1.05
C SER A 679 -29.51 -79.29 -1.24
N LYS A 680 -30.50 -78.44 -0.97
CA LYS A 680 -31.93 -78.76 -1.12
C LYS A 680 -32.38 -78.97 -2.56
N LEU A 681 -31.83 -78.22 -3.51
CA LEU A 681 -32.02 -78.44 -4.95
C LEU A 681 -31.46 -79.80 -5.39
N THR A 682 -30.30 -80.18 -4.85
CA THR A 682 -29.70 -81.51 -5.11
C THR A 682 -30.56 -82.63 -4.52
N GLU A 683 -31.12 -82.43 -3.32
CA GLU A 683 -32.10 -83.34 -2.72
C GLU A 683 -33.38 -83.45 -3.57
N LEU A 684 -33.91 -82.35 -4.10
CA LEU A 684 -35.08 -82.33 -4.99
C LEU A 684 -34.81 -83.12 -6.28
N ILE A 685 -33.67 -82.88 -6.93
CA ILE A 685 -33.25 -83.58 -8.16
C ILE A 685 -33.10 -85.09 -7.90
N SER A 686 -32.52 -85.48 -6.75
CA SER A 686 -32.44 -86.89 -6.39
C SER A 686 -33.80 -87.53 -6.08
N GLY A 687 -34.79 -86.72 -5.63
CA GLY A 687 -36.16 -87.16 -5.39
C GLY A 687 -36.95 -87.35 -6.69
N LEU A 688 -36.73 -86.47 -7.67
CA LEU A 688 -37.27 -86.63 -9.03
C LEU A 688 -36.72 -87.90 -9.68
N ALA A 689 -35.47 -88.26 -9.38
CA ALA A 689 -34.84 -89.47 -9.89
C ALA A 689 -35.35 -90.76 -9.22
N SER A 690 -35.71 -90.74 -7.92
CA SER A 690 -36.15 -91.94 -7.19
C SER A 690 -37.58 -92.37 -7.51
N ARG A 691 -38.39 -91.48 -8.10
CA ARG A 691 -39.78 -91.72 -8.52
C ARG A 691 -40.76 -92.15 -7.43
N GLU A 692 -40.50 -91.74 -6.19
CA GLU A 692 -41.43 -91.89 -5.07
C GLU A 692 -42.22 -90.58 -4.86
N PRO A 693 -43.54 -90.55 -5.15
CA PRO A 693 -44.33 -89.31 -5.10
C PRO A 693 -44.38 -88.68 -3.69
N GLU A 694 -44.45 -89.49 -2.63
CA GLU A 694 -44.45 -88.98 -1.25
C GLU A 694 -43.09 -88.37 -0.84
N SER A 695 -41.99 -88.95 -1.29
CA SER A 695 -40.63 -88.42 -1.07
C SER A 695 -40.42 -87.10 -1.82
N LEU A 696 -40.95 -86.99 -3.03
CA LEU A 696 -40.82 -85.80 -3.86
C LEU A 696 -41.56 -84.62 -3.24
N GLN A 697 -42.79 -84.84 -2.77
CA GLN A 697 -43.62 -83.79 -2.18
C GLN A 697 -43.03 -83.22 -0.88
N VAL A 698 -42.47 -84.06 -0.01
CA VAL A 698 -41.75 -83.60 1.21
C VAL A 698 -40.54 -82.72 0.88
N ARG A 699 -39.84 -83.02 -0.23
CA ARG A 699 -38.67 -82.25 -0.67
C ARG A 699 -39.08 -80.95 -1.36
N GLU A 700 -40.18 -80.95 -2.10
CA GLU A 700 -40.78 -79.74 -2.68
C GLU A 700 -41.21 -78.76 -1.59
N ASP A 701 -41.88 -79.24 -0.54
CA ASP A 701 -42.30 -78.41 0.59
C ASP A 701 -41.10 -77.85 1.36
N SER A 702 -40.06 -78.67 1.59
CA SER A 702 -38.81 -78.22 2.23
C SER A 702 -38.06 -77.18 1.40
N LEU A 703 -38.06 -77.31 0.06
CA LEU A 703 -37.45 -76.32 -0.83
C LEU A 703 -38.27 -75.03 -0.88
N ARG A 704 -39.61 -75.12 -0.86
CA ARG A 704 -40.51 -73.96 -0.84
C ARG A 704 -40.33 -73.16 0.44
N GLU A 705 -40.25 -73.83 1.60
CA GLU A 705 -39.99 -73.20 2.89
C GLU A 705 -38.64 -72.47 2.89
N LEU A 706 -37.58 -73.10 2.37
CA LEU A 706 -36.26 -72.47 2.26
C LEU A 706 -36.24 -71.27 1.30
N LEU A 707 -36.93 -71.37 0.16
CA LEU A 707 -37.05 -70.26 -0.81
C LEU A 707 -37.76 -69.06 -0.20
N ASP A 708 -38.85 -69.29 0.53
CA ASP A 708 -39.60 -68.22 1.19
C ASP A 708 -38.79 -67.62 2.37
N ASP A 709 -38.00 -68.44 3.08
CA ASP A 709 -37.10 -68.02 4.16
C ASP A 709 -35.89 -67.19 3.65
N ILE A 710 -35.35 -67.52 2.47
CA ILE A 710 -34.34 -66.71 1.77
C ILE A 710 -34.94 -65.36 1.36
N GLN A 711 -36.13 -65.36 0.78
CA GLN A 711 -36.81 -64.15 0.34
C GLN A 711 -37.11 -63.21 1.52
N ALA A 712 -37.54 -63.78 2.66
CA ALA A 712 -37.75 -63.04 3.90
C ALA A 712 -36.45 -62.45 4.47
N SER A 713 -35.34 -63.20 4.46
CA SER A 713 -34.06 -62.74 5.02
C SER A 713 -33.40 -61.64 4.19
N VAL A 714 -33.48 -61.74 2.86
CA VAL A 714 -33.01 -60.69 1.95
C VAL A 714 -33.78 -59.40 2.17
N SER A 715 -35.10 -59.49 2.34
CA SER A 715 -35.95 -58.33 2.64
C SER A 715 -35.60 -57.71 4.00
N LEU A 716 -35.34 -58.54 5.02
CA LEU A 716 -34.97 -58.07 6.36
C LEU A 716 -33.60 -57.34 6.37
N GLU A 717 -32.61 -57.88 5.67
CA GLU A 717 -31.31 -57.23 5.52
C GLU A 717 -31.37 -55.95 4.66
N GLN A 718 -32.26 -55.90 3.65
CA GLN A 718 -32.55 -54.67 2.90
C GLN A 718 -33.11 -53.57 3.82
N GLU A 719 -34.03 -53.92 4.71
CA GLU A 719 -34.60 -52.98 5.68
C GLU A 719 -33.60 -52.53 6.76
N GLU A 720 -32.71 -53.41 7.22
CA GLU A 720 -31.66 -53.05 8.19
C GLU A 720 -30.61 -52.12 7.57
N LEU A 721 -30.17 -52.42 6.35
CA LEU A 721 -29.19 -51.61 5.63
C LEU A 721 -29.78 -50.24 5.24
N HIS A 722 -31.04 -50.19 4.79
CA HIS A 722 -31.74 -48.93 4.52
C HIS A 722 -31.77 -48.07 5.80
N ARG A 723 -32.08 -48.67 6.95
CA ARG A 723 -32.04 -47.98 8.26
C ARG A 723 -30.64 -47.47 8.61
N GLU A 724 -29.59 -48.28 8.39
CA GLU A 724 -28.20 -47.91 8.68
C GLU A 724 -27.76 -46.70 7.85
N ILE A 725 -27.93 -46.76 6.53
CA ILE A 725 -27.54 -45.68 5.61
C ILE A 725 -28.35 -44.41 5.90
N THR A 726 -29.64 -44.55 6.20
CA THR A 726 -30.50 -43.41 6.57
C THR A 726 -30.02 -42.75 7.87
N ALA A 727 -29.56 -43.54 8.84
CA ALA A 727 -28.98 -43.01 10.08
C ALA A 727 -27.67 -42.26 9.81
N GLU A 728 -26.77 -42.82 9.00
CA GLU A 728 -25.51 -42.16 8.63
C GLU A 728 -25.74 -40.85 7.87
N LEU A 729 -26.68 -40.82 6.92
CA LEU A 729 -27.05 -39.59 6.20
C LEU A 729 -27.61 -38.52 7.13
N SER A 730 -28.47 -38.91 8.08
CA SER A 730 -28.98 -38.00 9.11
C SER A 730 -27.86 -37.44 9.98
N GLU A 731 -26.86 -38.24 10.36
CA GLU A 731 -25.69 -37.76 11.11
C GLU A 731 -24.88 -36.73 10.32
N ILE A 732 -24.61 -37.01 9.04
CA ILE A 732 -23.88 -36.10 8.15
C ILE A 732 -24.69 -34.80 7.95
N GLU A 733 -25.99 -34.89 7.74
CA GLU A 733 -26.86 -33.72 7.61
C GLU A 733 -26.86 -32.87 8.90
N GLN A 734 -26.93 -33.49 10.07
CA GLN A 734 -26.81 -32.77 11.35
C GLN A 734 -25.42 -32.16 11.55
N ALA A 735 -24.36 -32.81 11.07
CA ALA A 735 -23.01 -32.27 11.13
C ALA A 735 -22.83 -31.08 10.17
N VAL A 736 -23.39 -31.15 8.95
CA VAL A 736 -23.47 -30.01 8.01
C VAL A 736 -24.26 -28.86 8.63
N LYS A 737 -25.43 -29.10 9.24
CA LYS A 737 -26.20 -28.05 9.92
C LYS A 737 -25.39 -27.40 11.05
N ARG A 738 -24.71 -28.20 11.88
CA ARG A 738 -23.81 -27.68 12.93
C ARG A 738 -22.64 -26.89 12.36
N ALA A 739 -22.09 -27.31 11.22
CA ALA A 739 -21.03 -26.59 10.52
C ALA A 739 -21.55 -25.24 9.99
N VAL A 740 -22.73 -25.20 9.38
CA VAL A 740 -23.40 -23.98 8.88
C VAL A 740 -23.72 -23.01 10.03
N GLU A 741 -24.28 -23.50 11.14
CA GLU A 741 -24.61 -22.67 12.31
C GLU A 741 -23.35 -22.03 12.95
N LYS A 742 -22.23 -22.75 12.92
CA LYS A 742 -20.94 -22.25 13.46
C LYS A 742 -20.19 -21.36 12.48
N CYS A 743 -20.32 -21.61 11.18
CA CYS A 743 -19.80 -20.76 10.10
C CYS A 743 -20.70 -19.52 9.92
N SER A 744 -20.85 -18.72 10.98
CA SER A 744 -21.44 -17.39 10.90
C SER A 744 -20.38 -16.40 10.42
N GLY A 745 -20.21 -16.30 9.09
CA GLY A 745 -19.26 -15.38 8.48
C GLY A 745 -18.94 -15.74 7.03
N TYR A 746 -18.55 -14.72 6.25
CA TYR A 746 -18.34 -14.66 4.79
C TYR A 746 -17.56 -15.80 4.09
N TYR A 747 -17.08 -16.83 4.79
CA TYR A 747 -16.05 -17.74 4.29
C TYR A 747 -16.41 -19.21 4.54
N ALA A 748 -17.26 -19.75 3.66
CA ALA A 748 -17.37 -21.15 3.20
C ALA A 748 -18.77 -21.55 2.67
N PRO A 749 -19.61 -20.66 2.08
CA PRO A 749 -20.93 -21.07 1.59
C PRO A 749 -20.83 -22.12 0.46
N ASP A 750 -19.93 -21.94 -0.50
CA ASP A 750 -19.88 -22.77 -1.72
C ASP A 750 -19.53 -24.25 -1.46
N ALA A 751 -18.59 -24.50 -0.54
CA ALA A 751 -18.18 -25.86 -0.20
C ALA A 751 -19.27 -26.61 0.57
N LEU A 752 -19.92 -25.94 1.54
CA LEU A 752 -21.06 -26.46 2.29
C LEU A 752 -22.30 -26.65 1.40
N GLU A 753 -22.49 -25.77 0.42
CA GLU A 753 -23.57 -25.87 -0.56
C GLU A 753 -23.41 -27.11 -1.44
N SER A 754 -22.20 -27.43 -1.91
CA SER A 754 -21.98 -28.67 -2.67
C SER A 754 -22.27 -29.92 -1.83
N VAL A 755 -21.86 -29.93 -0.55
CA VAL A 755 -22.14 -31.05 0.36
C VAL A 755 -23.64 -31.18 0.63
N TYR A 756 -24.33 -30.06 0.77
CA TYR A 756 -25.77 -30.04 0.96
C TYR A 756 -26.53 -30.57 -0.27
N LEU A 757 -26.10 -30.20 -1.49
CA LEU A 757 -26.65 -30.71 -2.73
C LEU A 757 -26.40 -32.22 -2.89
N ASP A 758 -25.21 -32.71 -2.54
CA ASP A 758 -24.87 -34.13 -2.55
C ASP A 758 -25.75 -34.92 -1.57
N ILE A 759 -25.92 -34.43 -0.33
CA ILE A 759 -26.80 -35.04 0.67
C ILE A 759 -28.26 -35.07 0.19
N LYS A 760 -28.72 -33.98 -0.45
CA LYS A 760 -30.08 -33.91 -0.99
C LYS A 760 -30.29 -34.89 -2.15
N ARG A 761 -29.27 -35.09 -3.00
CA ARG A 761 -29.28 -36.12 -4.05
C ARG A 761 -29.41 -37.52 -3.45
N LEU A 762 -28.59 -37.83 -2.44
CA LEU A 762 -28.60 -39.13 -1.75
C LEU A 762 -29.93 -39.42 -1.07
N TRP A 763 -30.55 -38.42 -0.43
CA TRP A 763 -31.92 -38.56 0.09
C TRP A 763 -32.95 -38.85 -1.02
N GLY A 764 -32.76 -38.30 -2.21
CA GLY A 764 -33.59 -38.60 -3.38
C GLY A 764 -33.47 -40.06 -3.82
N GLU A 765 -32.25 -40.61 -3.84
CA GLU A 765 -31.98 -42.01 -4.19
C GLU A 765 -32.56 -42.98 -3.13
N LEU A 766 -32.50 -42.64 -1.84
CA LEU A 766 -33.08 -43.43 -0.73
C LEU A 766 -34.61 -43.34 -0.61
N SER A 767 -35.25 -42.35 -1.25
CA SER A 767 -36.69 -42.14 -1.17
C SER A 767 -37.52 -43.25 -1.84
N GLY A 768 -36.89 -44.09 -2.65
CA GLY A 768 -37.50 -45.27 -3.28
C GLY A 768 -37.82 -46.44 -2.33
N GLY A 769 -37.43 -46.35 -1.05
CA GLY A 769 -37.63 -47.41 -0.05
C GLY A 769 -36.57 -48.52 -0.09
N PRO A 770 -36.68 -49.55 0.78
CA PRO A 770 -35.68 -50.62 0.88
C PRO A 770 -35.53 -51.43 -0.41
N ASP A 771 -36.60 -51.53 -1.22
CA ASP A 771 -36.61 -52.26 -2.49
C ASP A 771 -35.79 -51.58 -3.60
N ALA A 772 -35.47 -50.29 -3.46
CA ALA A 772 -34.64 -49.54 -4.41
C ALA A 772 -33.13 -49.79 -4.21
N LEU A 773 -32.73 -50.34 -3.05
CA LEU A 773 -31.34 -50.57 -2.63
C LEU A 773 -30.77 -51.88 -3.21
N ARG A 774 -30.68 -51.94 -4.54
CA ARG A 774 -29.97 -53.02 -5.22
C ARG A 774 -28.48 -52.97 -4.90
N ALA A 775 -27.79 -54.12 -4.92
CA ALA A 775 -26.37 -54.23 -4.58
C ALA A 775 -25.46 -53.22 -5.33
N GLY A 776 -25.76 -52.91 -6.60
CA GLY A 776 -25.03 -51.89 -7.36
C GLY A 776 -25.29 -50.46 -6.87
N ALA A 777 -26.55 -50.14 -6.51
CA ALA A 777 -26.93 -48.83 -5.98
C ALA A 777 -26.35 -48.62 -4.57
N GLU A 778 -26.29 -49.67 -3.74
CA GLU A 778 -25.65 -49.63 -2.41
C GLU A 778 -24.19 -49.17 -2.48
N ILE A 779 -23.41 -49.73 -3.41
CA ILE A 779 -21.99 -49.42 -3.57
C ILE A 779 -21.79 -47.96 -3.97
N GLU A 780 -22.59 -47.47 -4.93
CA GLU A 780 -22.54 -46.06 -5.33
C GLU A 780 -22.95 -45.14 -4.16
N LEU A 781 -24.02 -45.47 -3.44
CA LEU A 781 -24.49 -44.69 -2.30
C LEU A 781 -23.42 -44.61 -1.19
N ARG A 782 -22.74 -45.72 -0.85
CA ARG A 782 -21.66 -45.70 0.15
C ARG A 782 -20.44 -44.90 -0.33
N LYS A 783 -20.12 -44.91 -1.62
CA LYS A 783 -19.04 -44.11 -2.20
C LYS A 783 -19.36 -42.62 -2.10
N ASP A 784 -20.56 -42.22 -2.50
CA ASP A 784 -21.00 -40.83 -2.44
C ASP A 784 -21.11 -40.33 -0.99
N LEU A 785 -21.55 -41.20 -0.06
CA LEU A 785 -21.58 -40.91 1.37
C LEU A 785 -20.16 -40.69 1.94
N ALA A 786 -19.17 -41.45 1.49
CA ALA A 786 -17.77 -41.23 1.84
C ALA A 786 -17.23 -39.91 1.29
N VAL A 787 -17.58 -39.55 0.05
CA VAL A 787 -17.24 -38.23 -0.54
C VAL A 787 -17.87 -37.09 0.26
N ALA A 788 -19.13 -37.21 0.65
CA ALA A 788 -19.81 -36.21 1.48
C ALA A 788 -19.15 -36.06 2.86
N ARG A 789 -18.76 -37.16 3.52
CA ARG A 789 -17.99 -37.14 4.78
C ARG A 789 -16.63 -36.46 4.62
N ALA A 790 -15.90 -36.77 3.54
CA ALA A 790 -14.58 -36.17 3.28
C ALA A 790 -14.68 -34.66 3.04
N LYS A 791 -15.66 -34.21 2.26
CA LYS A 791 -15.91 -32.79 2.03
C LYS A 791 -16.32 -32.06 3.32
N LEU A 792 -17.19 -32.66 4.14
CA LEU A 792 -17.58 -32.11 5.43
C LEU A 792 -16.36 -31.96 6.37
N TRP A 793 -15.50 -32.98 6.44
CA TRP A 793 -14.27 -32.91 7.22
C TRP A 793 -13.32 -31.79 6.72
N GLN A 794 -13.21 -31.61 5.40
CA GLN A 794 -12.43 -30.53 4.82
C GLN A 794 -12.96 -29.15 5.25
N VAL A 795 -14.28 -28.97 5.29
CA VAL A 795 -14.89 -27.74 5.80
C VAL A 795 -14.60 -27.55 7.29
N GLU A 796 -14.74 -28.59 8.12
CA GLU A 796 -14.44 -28.51 9.56
C GLU A 796 -12.96 -28.20 9.83
N PHE A 797 -12.04 -28.78 9.05
CA PHE A 797 -10.61 -28.52 9.13
C PHE A 797 -10.27 -27.07 8.73
N LEU A 798 -10.84 -26.58 7.62
CA LEU A 798 -10.68 -25.19 7.22
C LEU A 798 -11.22 -24.24 8.30
N ARG A 799 -12.37 -24.58 8.91
CA ARG A 799 -12.91 -23.82 10.05
C ARG A 799 -11.91 -23.75 11.20
N GLU A 800 -11.38 -24.88 11.66
CA GLU A 800 -10.45 -24.90 12.80
C GLU A 800 -9.16 -24.11 12.50
N ARG A 801 -8.69 -24.15 11.25
CA ARG A 801 -7.56 -23.34 10.80
C ARG A 801 -7.90 -21.84 10.81
N PHE A 802 -9.04 -21.45 10.24
CA PHE A 802 -9.46 -20.05 10.21
C PHE A 802 -9.78 -19.51 11.60
N GLU A 803 -10.33 -20.32 12.50
CA GLU A 803 -10.51 -19.96 13.91
C GLU A 803 -9.16 -19.69 14.57
N LYS A 804 -8.14 -20.52 14.33
CA LYS A 804 -6.77 -20.30 14.84
C LYS A 804 -6.10 -19.06 14.23
N GLU A 805 -6.23 -18.84 12.92
CA GLU A 805 -5.72 -17.64 12.25
C GLU A 805 -6.42 -16.38 12.79
N ARG A 806 -7.75 -16.41 12.95
CA ARG A 806 -8.54 -15.33 13.55
C ARG A 806 -8.16 -15.06 15.01
N GLU A 807 -7.90 -16.09 15.82
CA GLU A 807 -7.43 -15.95 17.19
C GLU A 807 -6.04 -15.30 17.25
N GLU A 808 -5.14 -15.66 16.34
CA GLU A 808 -3.81 -15.05 16.25
C GLU A 808 -3.90 -13.59 15.77
N ASP A 809 -4.75 -13.30 14.79
CA ASP A 809 -5.00 -11.93 14.33
C ASP A 809 -5.63 -11.07 15.44
N LEU A 810 -6.61 -11.61 16.19
CA LEU A 810 -7.16 -10.97 17.39
C LEU A 810 -6.07 -10.71 18.44
N ARG A 811 -5.15 -11.66 18.63
CA ARG A 811 -4.03 -11.51 19.56
C ARG A 811 -3.08 -10.41 19.10
N GLN A 812 -2.72 -10.36 17.82
CA GLN A 812 -1.88 -9.32 17.25
C GLN A 812 -2.56 -7.95 17.30
N LEU A 813 -3.85 -7.88 17.01
CA LEU A 813 -4.65 -6.66 17.10
C LEU A 813 -4.66 -6.14 18.54
N ARG A 814 -4.92 -7.00 19.53
CA ARG A 814 -4.87 -6.63 20.96
C ARG A 814 -3.50 -6.13 21.38
N LEU A 815 -2.41 -6.78 20.94
CA LEU A 815 -1.04 -6.32 21.22
C LEU A 815 -0.79 -4.94 20.61
N LYS A 816 -1.20 -4.71 19.35
CA LYS A 816 -1.06 -3.42 18.68
C LYS A 816 -1.91 -2.33 19.34
N MET A 817 -3.13 -2.65 19.76
CA MET A 817 -4.00 -1.74 20.51
C MET A 817 -3.39 -1.38 21.87
N GLN A 818 -2.83 -2.34 22.60
CA GLN A 818 -2.17 -2.08 23.87
C GLN A 818 -0.92 -1.20 23.68
N ALA A 819 -0.13 -1.48 22.65
CA ALA A 819 1.01 -0.63 22.29
C ALA A 819 0.55 0.79 21.93
N ALA A 820 -0.49 0.93 21.09
CA ALA A 820 -1.06 2.23 20.74
C ALA A 820 -1.60 2.97 21.98
N ARG A 821 -2.29 2.30 22.91
CA ARG A 821 -2.73 2.87 24.19
C ARG A 821 -1.56 3.40 25.01
N SER A 822 -0.51 2.59 25.18
CA SER A 822 0.68 3.02 25.91
C SER A 822 1.37 4.21 25.26
N GLU A 823 1.33 4.30 23.94
CA GLU A 823 1.92 5.40 23.18
C GLU A 823 1.07 6.68 23.25
N VAL A 824 -0.27 6.57 23.23
CA VAL A 824 -1.16 7.71 23.51
C VAL A 824 -0.92 8.23 24.92
N GLU A 825 -0.80 7.36 25.92
CA GLU A 825 -0.48 7.76 27.30
C GLU A 825 0.91 8.39 27.44
N ALA A 826 1.91 7.88 26.70
CA ALA A 826 3.23 8.49 26.66
C ALA A 826 3.19 9.89 26.02
N CYS A 827 2.41 10.06 24.95
CA CYS A 827 2.21 11.36 24.31
C CYS A 827 1.45 12.36 25.20
N ALA A 828 0.52 11.88 26.03
CA ALA A 828 -0.17 12.72 27.01
C ALA A 828 0.78 13.28 28.09
N LYS A 829 1.93 12.63 28.32
CA LYS A 829 2.96 13.07 29.27
C LYS A 829 4.04 13.95 28.63
N LEU A 830 4.00 14.16 27.31
CA LEU A 830 4.98 15.02 26.63
C LEU A 830 4.77 16.49 27.03
N ASP A 831 5.88 17.18 27.26
CA ASP A 831 5.87 18.64 27.43
C ASP A 831 5.19 19.30 26.22
N PHE A 832 4.36 20.32 26.48
CA PHE A 832 3.63 21.11 25.48
C PHE A 832 2.49 20.40 24.73
N VAL A 833 2.10 19.19 25.14
CA VAL A 833 0.82 18.58 24.77
C VAL A 833 -0.18 18.87 25.89
N MET A 834 -1.23 19.64 25.61
CA MET A 834 -2.25 19.93 26.63
C MET A 834 -3.14 18.70 26.85
N GLU A 835 -3.53 18.43 28.10
CA GLU A 835 -4.43 17.30 28.45
C GLU A 835 -5.80 17.36 27.75
N GLY A 836 -6.17 18.48 27.12
CA GLY A 836 -7.36 18.65 26.29
C GLY A 836 -7.07 18.87 24.80
N SER A 837 -5.97 18.32 24.28
CA SER A 837 -5.70 18.35 22.83
C SER A 837 -6.75 17.50 22.09
N LEU A 838 -7.43 18.09 21.11
CA LEU A 838 -8.44 17.41 20.28
C LEU A 838 -7.88 16.15 19.62
N LEU A 839 -6.60 16.17 19.22
CA LEU A 839 -5.92 15.02 18.63
C LEU A 839 -5.76 13.87 19.63
N LEU A 840 -5.56 14.17 20.92
CA LEU A 840 -5.39 13.15 21.95
C LEU A 840 -6.72 12.49 22.30
N ASP A 841 -7.80 13.27 22.31
CA ASP A 841 -9.17 12.76 22.46
C ASP A 841 -9.62 11.97 21.22
N GLU A 842 -9.27 12.41 20.02
CA GLU A 842 -9.52 11.69 18.77
C GLU A 842 -8.79 10.34 18.74
N ALA A 843 -7.51 10.31 19.15
CA ALA A 843 -6.74 9.07 19.26
C ALA A 843 -7.34 8.08 20.29
N ARG A 844 -7.83 8.58 21.44
CA ARG A 844 -8.55 7.75 22.42
C ARG A 844 -9.86 7.25 21.85
N SER A 845 -10.62 8.10 21.18
CA SER A 845 -11.90 7.74 20.56
C SER A 845 -11.73 6.65 19.50
N PHE A 846 -10.70 6.72 18.66
CA PHE A 846 -10.43 5.66 17.68
C PHE A 846 -10.04 4.33 18.31
N LEU A 847 -9.31 4.34 19.43
CA LEU A 847 -9.03 3.10 20.18
C LEU A 847 -10.29 2.52 20.83
N ASP A 848 -11.20 3.35 21.31
CA ASP A 848 -12.48 2.91 21.87
C ASP A 848 -13.42 2.39 20.76
N GLN A 849 -13.43 3.04 19.61
CA GLN A 849 -14.12 2.56 18.41
C GLN A 849 -13.53 1.22 17.94
N ALA A 850 -12.20 1.08 17.97
CA ALA A 850 -11.55 -0.18 17.60
C ALA A 850 -11.93 -1.32 18.55
N ASP A 851 -12.08 -1.05 19.85
CA ASP A 851 -12.57 -2.04 20.83
C ASP A 851 -14.03 -2.43 20.53
N ASN A 852 -14.88 -1.46 20.16
CA ASN A 852 -16.27 -1.73 19.77
C ASN A 852 -16.34 -2.54 18.46
N SER A 853 -15.52 -2.23 17.46
CA SER A 853 -15.44 -2.98 16.21
C SER A 853 -14.95 -4.42 16.43
N ILE A 854 -14.06 -4.67 17.40
CA ILE A 854 -13.70 -6.04 17.81
C ILE A 854 -14.91 -6.79 18.38
N ILE A 855 -15.73 -6.12 19.19
CA ILE A 855 -16.95 -6.70 19.78
C ILE A 855 -17.98 -7.02 18.67
N GLU A 856 -18.06 -6.17 17.65
CA GLU A 856 -18.93 -6.34 16.48
C GLU A 856 -18.38 -7.36 15.46
N GLY A 857 -17.11 -7.76 15.60
CA GLY A 857 -16.45 -8.78 14.76
C GLY A 857 -15.76 -8.25 13.51
N ASP A 858 -15.65 -6.92 13.34
CA ASP A 858 -14.95 -6.26 12.25
C ASP A 858 -13.47 -6.02 12.61
N MET A 859 -12.63 -7.00 12.31
CA MET A 859 -11.19 -6.90 12.62
C MET A 859 -10.45 -5.93 11.71
N ASP A 860 -10.84 -5.83 10.44
CA ASP A 860 -10.18 -4.95 9.47
C ASP A 860 -10.43 -3.48 9.83
N GLY A 861 -11.67 -3.14 10.19
CA GLY A 861 -12.02 -1.82 10.73
C GLY A 861 -11.22 -1.47 11.98
N SER A 862 -11.06 -2.41 12.91
CA SER A 862 -10.21 -2.21 14.10
C SER A 862 -8.74 -2.01 13.76
N PHE A 863 -8.16 -2.76 12.81
CA PHE A 863 -6.78 -2.56 12.38
C PHE A 863 -6.56 -1.17 11.75
N ASP A 864 -7.52 -0.70 10.95
CA ASP A 864 -7.44 0.62 10.34
C ASP A 864 -7.59 1.74 11.38
N LEU A 865 -8.49 1.60 12.37
CA LEU A 865 -8.61 2.54 13.49
C LEU A 865 -7.32 2.61 14.33
N VAL A 866 -6.66 1.47 14.57
CA VAL A 866 -5.34 1.43 15.23
C VAL A 866 -4.28 2.14 14.38
N ARG A 867 -4.28 1.93 13.06
CA ARG A 867 -3.35 2.61 12.14
C ARG A 867 -3.57 4.12 12.14
N GLN A 868 -4.83 4.57 12.14
CA GLN A 868 -5.19 5.99 12.24
C GLN A 868 -4.72 6.59 13.57
N THR A 869 -4.92 5.87 14.68
CA THR A 869 -4.42 6.26 16.01
C THR A 869 -2.89 6.46 15.99
N MET A 870 -2.14 5.53 15.38
CA MET A 870 -0.68 5.65 15.26
C MET A 870 -0.24 6.86 14.41
N ALA A 871 -1.01 7.21 13.37
CA ALA A 871 -0.77 8.41 12.58
C ALA A 871 -1.01 9.70 13.39
N ILE A 872 -2.03 9.72 14.25
CA ILE A 872 -2.30 10.84 15.16
C ILE A 872 -1.20 10.96 16.21
N ILE A 873 -0.73 9.86 16.79
CA ILE A 873 0.42 9.83 17.71
C ILE A 873 1.66 10.48 17.05
N ALA A 874 1.94 10.15 15.79
CA ALA A 874 3.07 10.76 15.08
C ALA A 874 2.91 12.28 14.92
N ARG A 875 1.71 12.76 14.59
CA ARG A 875 1.40 14.21 14.52
C ARG A 875 1.54 14.90 15.88
N LEU A 876 1.06 14.27 16.96
CA LEU A 876 1.18 14.80 18.32
C LEU A 876 2.65 15.00 18.73
N ARG A 877 3.52 14.05 18.38
CA ARG A 877 4.97 14.16 18.63
C ARG A 877 5.61 15.29 17.83
N GLU A 878 5.20 15.45 16.58
CA GLU A 878 5.67 16.55 15.71
C GLU A 878 5.22 17.91 16.27
N GLU A 879 3.94 18.06 16.64
CA GLU A 879 3.41 19.29 17.24
C GLU A 879 4.08 19.63 18.58
N SER A 880 4.36 18.62 19.42
CA SER A 880 5.11 18.80 20.67
C SER A 880 6.53 19.33 20.41
N GLU A 881 7.26 18.77 19.45
CA GLU A 881 8.61 19.26 19.11
C GLU A 881 8.59 20.64 18.46
N GLU A 882 7.62 20.94 17.60
CA GLU A 882 7.43 22.30 17.06
C GLU A 882 7.16 23.31 18.19
N ASN A 883 6.25 22.98 19.12
CA ASN A 883 5.93 23.85 20.24
C ASN A 883 7.13 24.03 21.17
N LYS A 884 7.91 22.99 21.40
CA LYS A 884 9.17 23.07 22.16
C LYS A 884 10.22 23.93 21.46
N GLN A 885 10.32 23.88 20.14
CA GLN A 885 11.19 24.78 19.37
C GLN A 885 10.71 26.23 19.44
N ARG A 886 9.41 26.47 19.28
CA ARG A 886 8.81 27.80 19.46
C ARG A 886 9.05 28.35 20.86
N TRP A 887 8.89 27.53 21.90
CA TRP A 887 9.20 27.91 23.27
C TRP A 887 10.67 28.31 23.43
N LYS A 888 11.60 27.53 22.86
CA LYS A 888 13.04 27.88 22.86
C LYS A 888 13.33 29.19 22.13
N GLN A 889 12.67 29.45 21.01
CA GLN A 889 12.83 30.70 20.27
C GLN A 889 12.30 31.90 21.04
N LEU A 890 11.09 31.79 21.61
CA LEU A 890 10.46 32.84 22.42
C LEU A 890 11.27 33.13 23.69
N THR A 891 11.69 32.10 24.41
CA THR A 891 12.56 32.27 25.59
C THR A 891 13.92 32.84 25.21
N ALA A 892 14.52 32.46 24.08
CA ALA A 892 15.75 33.07 23.59
C ALA A 892 15.57 34.56 23.25
N SER A 893 14.44 34.95 22.65
CA SER A 893 14.14 36.37 22.38
C SER A 893 13.96 37.21 23.64
N LEU A 894 13.43 36.62 24.72
CA LEU A 894 13.35 37.27 26.04
C LEU A 894 14.72 37.38 26.71
N HIS A 895 15.57 36.37 26.52
CA HIS A 895 16.89 36.32 27.16
C HIS A 895 17.98 37.07 26.39
N ALA A 896 17.77 37.38 25.11
CA ALA A 896 18.70 38.15 24.29
C ALA A 896 19.14 39.44 25.01
N GLY A 897 20.45 39.72 25.01
CA GLY A 897 21.02 40.89 25.67
C GLY A 897 20.46 42.21 25.16
N ASP A 898 20.02 42.22 23.89
CA ASP A 898 19.47 43.40 23.20
C ASP A 898 17.94 43.51 23.31
N ALA A 899 17.29 42.71 24.17
CA ALA A 899 15.85 42.77 24.32
C ALA A 899 15.40 44.13 24.87
N LEU A 900 14.50 44.80 24.14
CA LEU A 900 14.04 46.18 24.41
C LEU A 900 13.59 46.42 25.85
N HIS A 901 12.84 45.49 26.45
CA HIS A 901 12.39 45.61 27.84
C HIS A 901 13.57 45.63 28.83
N LYS A 902 14.64 44.86 28.60
CA LYS A 902 15.85 44.89 29.45
C LYS A 902 16.65 46.17 29.28
N ALA A 903 16.77 46.67 28.06
CA ALA A 903 17.41 47.97 27.79
C ALA A 903 16.65 49.12 28.47
N VAL A 904 15.31 49.10 28.44
CA VAL A 904 14.46 50.11 29.09
C VAL A 904 14.53 50.00 30.62
N LEU A 905 14.51 48.79 31.18
CA LEU A 905 14.61 48.55 32.62
C LEU A 905 16.00 48.88 33.19
N SER A 906 17.04 48.89 32.36
CA SER A 906 18.41 49.26 32.76
C SER A 906 18.76 50.73 32.55
N ASP A 907 17.95 51.51 31.80
CA ASP A 907 18.13 52.95 31.66
C ASP A 907 17.56 53.68 32.89
N PRO A 908 18.39 54.32 33.73
CA PRO A 908 17.93 55.04 34.92
C PRO A 908 17.01 56.23 34.60
N ALA A 909 17.01 56.72 33.36
CA ALA A 909 16.09 57.76 32.91
C ALA A 909 14.64 57.26 32.79
N SER A 910 14.45 55.96 32.53
CA SER A 910 13.11 55.35 32.40
C SER A 910 12.33 55.43 33.71
N SER A 911 12.97 55.14 34.85
CA SER A 911 12.33 55.23 36.17
C SER A 911 12.04 56.67 36.60
N GLN A 912 12.78 57.66 36.07
CA GLN A 912 12.59 59.07 36.41
C GLN A 912 11.50 59.73 35.56
N PHE A 913 11.43 59.42 34.26
CA PHE A 913 10.54 60.11 33.33
C PHE A 913 9.19 59.42 33.09
N ALA A 914 9.07 58.13 33.43
CA ALA A 914 7.82 57.37 33.30
C ALA A 914 7.67 56.34 34.44
N PRO A 915 7.51 56.78 35.71
CA PRO A 915 7.55 55.90 36.87
C PRO A 915 6.42 54.87 36.90
N ASP A 916 5.20 55.27 36.51
CA ASP A 916 4.03 54.38 36.52
C ASP A 916 4.14 53.30 35.43
N GLU A 917 4.54 53.67 34.21
CA GLU A 917 4.74 52.70 33.13
C GLU A 917 5.97 51.81 33.33
N PHE A 918 7.02 52.32 33.98
CA PHE A 918 8.19 51.54 34.36
C PHE A 918 7.85 50.48 35.42
N GLN A 919 7.06 50.85 36.44
CA GLN A 919 6.60 49.92 37.46
C GLN A 919 5.74 48.81 36.84
N ASN A 920 4.78 49.17 35.99
CA ASN A 920 3.95 48.18 35.28
C ASN A 920 4.79 47.27 34.35
N LEU A 921 5.82 47.80 33.70
CA LEU A 921 6.73 47.01 32.86
C LEU A 921 7.57 46.02 33.70
N SER A 922 7.99 46.43 34.90
CA SER A 922 8.72 45.58 35.84
C SER A 922 7.85 44.45 36.38
N GLU A 923 6.62 44.76 36.81
CA GLU A 923 5.64 43.77 37.27
C GLU A 923 5.30 42.76 36.16
N LEU A 924 5.08 43.25 34.94
CA LEU A 924 4.83 42.37 33.78
C LEU A 924 6.04 41.48 33.44
N ALA A 925 7.26 41.97 33.62
CA ALA A 925 8.47 41.17 33.41
C ALA A 925 8.60 40.04 34.45
N GLU A 926 8.26 40.30 35.71
CA GLU A 926 8.20 39.28 36.76
C GLU A 926 7.11 38.23 36.48
N GLU A 927 5.90 38.65 36.11
CA GLU A 927 4.84 37.71 35.70
C GLU A 927 5.25 36.84 34.50
N THR A 928 6.00 37.42 33.56
CA THR A 928 6.50 36.68 32.39
C THR A 928 7.50 35.60 32.80
N THR A 929 8.30 35.81 33.86
CA THR A 929 9.17 34.74 34.39
C THR A 929 8.37 33.59 35.00
N GLU A 930 7.27 33.88 35.71
CA GLU A 930 6.37 32.84 36.25
C GLU A 930 5.67 32.05 35.12
N ILE A 931 5.32 32.71 34.01
CA ILE A 931 4.74 32.06 32.82
C ILE A 931 5.75 31.15 32.12
N ILE A 932 7.03 31.54 32.07
CA ILE A 932 8.11 30.69 31.54
C ILE A 932 8.23 29.41 32.38
N GLU A 933 8.17 29.50 33.71
CA GLU A 933 8.20 28.34 34.60
C GLU A 933 7.00 27.41 34.40
N ARG A 934 5.82 27.97 34.13
CA ARG A 934 4.59 27.21 33.81
C ARG A 934 4.55 26.65 32.38
N LYS A 935 5.56 26.90 31.54
CA LYS A 935 5.65 26.44 30.13
C LYS A 935 4.42 26.75 29.25
N ASN A 936 3.68 27.82 29.54
CA ASN A 936 2.49 28.16 28.75
C ASN A 936 2.84 28.99 27.52
N LEU A 937 2.90 28.34 26.36
CA LEU A 937 3.37 28.97 25.11
C LEU A 937 2.47 30.12 24.61
N ARG A 938 1.15 29.98 24.74
CA ARG A 938 0.20 31.02 24.29
C ARG A 938 0.29 32.27 25.16
N LEU A 939 0.32 32.09 26.48
CA LEU A 939 0.48 33.21 27.41
C LEU A 939 1.84 33.88 27.23
N LEU A 940 2.90 33.10 27.01
CA LEU A 940 4.24 33.63 26.79
C LEU A 940 4.32 34.51 25.52
N ALA A 941 3.72 34.08 24.41
CA ALA A 941 3.70 34.86 23.18
C ALA A 941 2.98 36.21 23.37
N ASN A 942 1.80 36.19 24.00
CA ASN A 942 1.04 37.42 24.29
C ASN A 942 1.80 38.36 25.24
N HIS A 943 2.46 37.81 26.27
CA HIS A 943 3.26 38.61 27.20
C HIS A 943 4.49 39.22 26.53
N ILE A 944 5.14 38.53 25.59
CA ILE A 944 6.26 39.09 24.82
C ILE A 944 5.83 40.30 24.00
N GLU A 945 4.67 40.22 23.33
CA GLU A 945 4.12 41.35 22.57
C GLU A 945 3.77 42.53 23.49
N LEU A 946 3.15 42.24 24.64
CA LEU A 946 2.80 43.26 25.62
C LEU A 946 4.05 43.93 26.22
N LEU A 947 5.06 43.15 26.62
CA LEU A 947 6.37 43.64 27.08
C LEU A 947 7.04 44.53 26.03
N HIS A 948 6.99 44.13 24.75
CA HIS A 948 7.56 44.92 23.67
C HIS A 948 6.81 46.25 23.49
N SER A 949 5.47 46.21 23.49
CA SER A 949 4.64 47.41 23.35
C SER A 949 4.84 48.40 24.49
N MET A 950 4.91 47.92 25.74
CA MET A 950 5.12 48.75 26.92
C MET A 950 6.55 49.30 26.99
N ALA A 951 7.56 48.47 26.66
CA ALA A 951 8.94 48.94 26.56
C ALA A 951 9.09 50.05 25.51
N SER A 952 8.44 49.90 24.34
CA SER A 952 8.44 50.93 23.30
C SER A 952 7.74 52.21 23.77
N ALA A 953 6.63 52.10 24.50
CA ALA A 953 5.91 53.26 25.03
C ALA A 953 6.74 54.04 26.07
N VAL A 954 7.43 53.34 26.98
CA VAL A 954 8.35 53.96 27.94
C VAL A 954 9.50 54.64 27.22
N GLN A 955 10.10 53.98 26.21
CA GLN A 955 11.20 54.56 25.44
C GLN A 955 10.79 55.83 24.69
N GLU A 956 9.61 55.87 24.08
CA GLU A 956 9.10 57.07 23.42
C GLU A 956 8.84 58.21 24.42
N ARG A 957 8.30 57.92 25.60
CA ARG A 957 8.15 58.94 26.66
C ARG A 957 9.48 59.50 27.14
N VAL A 958 10.49 58.63 27.33
CA VAL A 958 11.85 59.06 27.71
C VAL A 958 12.45 59.94 26.62
N LYS A 959 12.30 59.59 25.33
CA LYS A 959 12.75 60.42 24.20
C LYS A 959 12.06 61.77 24.19
N GLN A 960 10.72 61.79 24.33
CA GLN A 960 9.94 63.02 24.37
C GLN A 960 10.38 63.91 25.53
N LYS A 961 10.62 63.34 26.71
CA LYS A 961 11.04 64.12 27.88
C LYS A 961 12.46 64.67 27.76
N ARG A 962 13.39 63.88 27.22
CA ARG A 962 14.75 64.35 26.89
C ARG A 962 14.71 65.48 25.84
N PHE A 963 13.81 65.39 24.86
CA PHE A 963 13.61 66.44 23.87
C PHE A 963 13.09 67.75 24.51
N GLU A 964 12.05 67.67 25.36
CA GLU A 964 11.52 68.83 26.10
C GLU A 964 12.59 69.50 26.99
N LEU A 965 13.39 68.71 27.70
CA LEU A 965 14.46 69.22 28.55
C LEU A 965 15.58 69.88 27.72
N ARG A 966 15.92 69.30 26.57
CA ARG A 966 16.89 69.88 25.64
C ARG A 966 16.43 71.24 25.10
N GLU A 967 15.18 71.35 24.65
CA GLU A 967 14.64 72.63 24.16
C GLU A 967 14.61 73.68 25.26
N ARG A 968 14.23 73.29 26.48
CA ARG A 968 14.24 74.19 27.64
C ARG A 968 15.65 74.67 27.99
N ALA A 969 16.64 73.77 27.98
CA ALA A 969 18.04 74.12 28.21
C ALA A 969 18.56 75.09 27.14
N GLN A 970 18.29 74.83 25.86
CA GLN A 970 18.66 75.72 24.76
C GLN A 970 18.03 77.11 24.90
N HIS A 971 16.76 77.18 25.28
CA HIS A 971 16.06 78.44 25.47
C HIS A 971 16.63 79.27 26.64
N GLU A 972 16.96 78.64 27.77
CA GLU A 972 17.58 79.35 28.90
C GLU A 972 19.02 79.79 28.60
N ILE A 973 19.79 78.98 27.86
CA ILE A 973 21.12 79.37 27.35
C ILE A 973 20.99 80.60 26.44
N GLN A 974 20.04 80.59 25.49
CA GLN A 974 19.83 81.73 24.58
C GLN A 974 19.49 83.02 25.35
N LYS A 975 18.61 82.95 26.35
CA LYS A 975 18.31 84.12 27.21
C LYS A 975 19.55 84.65 27.92
N ALA A 976 20.40 83.75 28.43
CA ALA A 976 21.65 84.13 29.08
C ALA A 976 22.59 84.83 28.09
N GLN A 977 22.74 84.28 26.89
CA GLN A 977 23.55 84.86 25.81
C GLN A 977 23.06 86.23 25.38
N ASP A 978 21.74 86.43 25.25
CA ASP A 978 21.14 87.72 24.93
C ASP A 978 21.45 88.77 26.00
N GLN A 979 21.39 88.40 27.30
CA GLN A 979 21.79 89.28 28.39
C GLN A 979 23.29 89.56 28.42
N ILE A 980 24.12 88.56 28.13
CA ILE A 980 25.58 88.73 28.01
C ILE A 980 25.90 89.69 26.86
N ALA A 981 25.21 89.59 25.73
CA ALA A 981 25.34 90.51 24.60
C ALA A 981 24.94 91.94 25.01
N LEU A 982 23.81 92.10 25.70
CA LEU A 982 23.37 93.41 26.23
C LEU A 982 24.39 94.01 27.19
N ALA A 983 24.97 93.19 28.08
CA ALA A 983 26.03 93.62 29.00
C ALA A 983 27.27 94.12 28.25
N GLN A 984 27.63 93.47 27.13
CA GLN A 984 28.77 93.88 26.28
C GLN A 984 28.50 95.21 25.58
N VAL A 985 27.31 95.41 25.01
CA VAL A 985 26.90 96.69 24.38
C VAL A 985 26.97 97.84 25.39
N LEU A 986 26.58 97.60 26.64
CA LEU A 986 26.70 98.57 27.73
C LEU A 986 28.13 98.78 28.25
N HIS A 987 29.15 98.24 27.57
CA HIS A 987 30.57 98.37 27.92
C HIS A 987 30.86 97.98 29.39
N SER A 988 30.02 97.13 29.99
CA SER A 988 30.12 96.72 31.39
C SER A 988 31.47 96.05 31.71
N GLY A 989 32.13 95.45 30.72
CA GLY A 989 33.49 94.91 30.85
C GLY A 989 34.55 95.95 31.23
N ARG A 990 34.32 97.25 31.06
CA ARG A 990 35.20 98.31 31.58
C ARG A 990 34.91 98.67 33.05
N VAL A 991 33.70 98.39 33.53
CA VAL A 991 33.23 98.74 34.88
C VAL A 991 33.41 97.57 35.84
N CYS A 992 33.04 96.36 35.41
CA CYS A 992 33.08 95.12 36.20
C CYS A 992 33.45 93.92 35.31
N PRO A 993 34.73 93.80 34.87
CA PRO A 993 35.18 92.72 33.99
C PRO A 993 34.99 91.33 34.60
N ASP A 994 35.15 91.19 35.92
CA ASP A 994 35.08 89.91 36.62
C ASP A 994 33.67 89.29 36.56
N VAL A 995 32.62 90.13 36.65
CA VAL A 995 31.22 89.68 36.64
C VAL A 995 30.81 89.22 35.23
N LEU A 996 31.22 89.96 34.20
CA LEU A 996 30.96 89.59 32.81
C LEU A 996 31.74 88.33 32.40
N THR A 997 32.97 88.17 32.91
CA THR A 997 33.78 86.97 32.68
C THR A 997 33.16 85.76 33.38
N ALA A 998 32.65 85.92 34.60
CA ALA A 998 31.90 84.88 35.28
C ALA A 998 30.63 84.46 34.50
N ALA A 999 29.86 85.42 33.99
CA ALA A 999 28.68 85.13 33.18
C ALA A 999 29.01 84.29 31.93
N ARG A 1000 30.10 84.63 31.21
CA ARG A 1000 30.58 83.85 30.06
C ARG A 1000 31.05 82.45 30.45
N SER A 1001 31.76 82.31 31.57
CA SER A 1001 32.18 80.99 32.02
C SER A 1001 31.00 80.08 32.37
N PHE A 1002 29.91 80.63 32.95
CA PHE A 1002 28.70 79.86 33.21
C PHE A 1002 27.94 79.51 31.92
N ASP A 1003 27.92 80.39 30.91
CA ASP A 1003 27.37 80.09 29.58
C ASP A 1003 28.15 78.97 28.86
N GLU A 1004 29.49 79.00 28.92
CA GLU A 1004 30.35 77.93 28.39
C GLU A 1004 30.11 76.59 29.11
N ILE A 1005 29.96 76.62 30.44
CA ILE A 1005 29.62 75.44 31.25
C ILE A 1005 28.23 74.91 30.88
N ALA A 1006 27.23 75.79 30.69
CA ALA A 1006 25.89 75.41 30.29
C ALA A 1006 25.87 74.75 28.90
N CYS A 1007 26.60 75.30 27.93
CA CYS A 1007 26.77 74.70 26.60
C CYS A 1007 27.48 73.34 26.66
N THR A 1008 28.45 73.19 27.56
CA THR A 1008 29.16 71.93 27.79
C THR A 1008 28.20 70.86 28.33
N TYR A 1009 27.42 71.17 29.37
CA TYR A 1009 26.42 70.25 29.91
C TYR A 1009 25.32 69.89 28.91
N LEU A 1010 24.91 70.84 28.06
CA LEU A 1010 23.97 70.57 26.96
C LEU A 1010 24.55 69.55 25.97
N SER A 1011 25.85 69.64 25.65
CA SER A 1011 26.53 68.68 24.77
C SER A 1011 26.71 67.29 25.41
N GLU A 1012 26.85 67.24 26.74
CA GLU A 1012 26.92 66.02 27.54
C GLU A 1012 25.53 65.41 27.84
N HIS A 1013 24.45 66.04 27.38
CA HIS A 1013 23.05 65.62 27.61
C HIS A 1013 22.61 65.67 29.10
N ASP A 1014 23.31 66.44 29.94
CA ASP A 1014 22.94 66.72 31.34
C ASP A 1014 22.09 68.01 31.39
N TYR A 1015 20.84 67.89 30.92
CA TYR A 1015 19.98 69.04 30.64
C TYR A 1015 19.61 69.85 31.89
N ASP A 1016 19.46 69.22 33.05
CA ASP A 1016 19.12 69.92 34.29
C ASP A 1016 20.27 70.82 34.75
N ARG A 1017 21.51 70.31 34.72
CA ARG A 1017 22.70 71.12 35.02
C ARG A 1017 22.97 72.20 33.97
N ALA A 1018 22.64 71.93 32.71
CA ALA A 1018 22.70 72.94 31.66
C ALA A 1018 21.74 74.10 31.93
N ILE A 1019 20.50 73.81 32.37
CA ILE A 1019 19.51 74.83 32.74
C ILE A 1019 19.97 75.64 33.96
N GLU A 1020 20.49 74.98 35.01
CA GLU A 1020 20.99 75.67 36.20
C GLU A 1020 22.18 76.60 35.88
N ALA A 1021 23.17 76.10 35.13
CA ALA A 1021 24.31 76.90 34.71
C ALA A 1021 23.91 78.07 33.81
N ALA A 1022 22.91 77.89 32.92
CA ALA A 1022 22.38 78.96 32.09
C ALA A 1022 21.65 80.03 32.92
N ALA A 1023 20.89 79.61 33.94
CA ALA A 1023 20.23 80.54 34.85
C ALA A 1023 21.25 81.38 35.65
N ASP A 1024 22.34 80.77 36.12
CA ASP A 1024 23.43 81.48 36.80
C ASP A 1024 24.15 82.46 35.86
N ALA A 1025 24.40 82.05 34.61
CA ALA A 1025 24.96 82.91 33.57
C ALA A 1025 24.07 84.14 33.33
N PHE A 1026 22.76 83.94 33.22
CA PHE A 1026 21.78 85.02 33.07
C PHE A 1026 21.80 85.99 34.25
N VAL A 1027 21.80 85.48 35.49
CA VAL A 1027 21.83 86.33 36.69
C VAL A 1027 23.11 87.18 36.72
N LYS A 1028 24.28 86.59 36.44
CA LYS A 1028 25.54 87.33 36.39
C LYS A 1028 25.59 88.35 35.25
N ALA A 1029 25.02 88.01 34.09
CA ALA A 1029 24.91 88.94 32.98
C ALA A 1029 24.00 90.13 33.33
N SER A 1030 22.87 89.87 33.99
CA SER A 1030 21.93 90.90 34.47
C SER A 1030 22.59 91.82 35.52
N ASP A 1031 23.34 91.26 36.46
CA ASP A 1031 24.13 92.03 37.44
C ASP A 1031 25.16 92.93 36.72
N ALA A 1032 25.85 92.41 35.71
CA ALA A 1032 26.78 93.18 34.89
C ALA A 1032 26.09 94.31 34.10
N VAL A 1033 24.89 94.06 33.56
CA VAL A 1033 24.04 95.09 32.93
C VAL A 1033 23.68 96.19 33.92
N MET A 1034 23.23 95.84 35.12
CA MET A 1034 22.84 96.79 36.17
C MET A 1034 24.03 97.64 36.63
N LEU A 1035 25.19 97.02 36.88
CA LEU A 1035 26.42 97.71 37.25
C LEU A 1035 26.95 98.58 36.11
N GLY A 1036 26.84 98.12 34.87
CA GLY A 1036 27.16 98.91 33.67
C GLY A 1036 26.31 100.18 33.58
N LYS A 1037 24.98 100.06 33.75
CA LYS A 1037 24.06 101.21 33.77
C LYS A 1037 24.39 102.20 34.88
N ALA A 1038 24.60 101.72 36.11
CA ALA A 1038 24.98 102.56 37.24
C ALA A 1038 26.34 103.26 37.02
N GLY A 1039 27.30 102.56 36.41
CA GLY A 1039 28.59 103.11 36.01
C GLY A 1039 28.47 104.24 34.99
N MET A 1040 27.62 104.06 33.96
CA MET A 1040 27.32 105.08 32.96
C MET A 1040 26.65 106.31 33.58
N GLU A 1041 25.65 106.11 34.45
CA GLU A 1041 24.97 107.20 35.15
C GLU A 1041 25.94 108.01 36.02
N ARG A 1042 26.85 107.32 36.74
CA ARG A 1042 27.89 107.97 37.53
C ARG A 1042 28.89 108.73 36.66
N ALA A 1043 29.29 108.18 35.51
CA ALA A 1043 30.14 108.87 34.54
C ALA A 1043 29.46 110.12 33.97
N GLY A 1044 28.15 110.06 33.70
CA GLY A 1044 27.34 111.21 33.28
C GLY A 1044 27.30 112.30 34.36
N ASN A 1045 27.07 111.93 35.62
CA ASN A 1045 27.08 112.88 36.74
C ASN A 1045 28.46 113.51 36.96
N LEU A 1046 29.54 112.72 36.91
CA LEU A 1046 30.92 113.21 36.97
C LEU A 1046 31.25 114.15 35.81
N ALA A 1047 30.80 113.82 34.59
CA ALA A 1047 30.98 114.69 33.43
C ALA A 1047 30.32 116.06 33.65
N ALA A 1048 29.08 116.08 34.16
CA ALA A 1048 28.37 117.30 34.50
C ALA A 1048 29.10 118.12 35.58
N ASP A 1049 29.67 117.47 36.60
CA ASP A 1049 30.46 118.15 37.63
C ASP A 1049 31.78 118.70 37.10
N TYR A 1050 32.50 117.97 36.24
CA TYR A 1050 33.68 118.49 35.54
C TYR A 1050 33.35 119.66 34.62
N MET A 1051 32.18 119.66 33.97
CA MET A 1051 31.70 120.82 33.21
C MET A 1051 31.44 122.04 34.10
N LYS A 1052 30.85 121.85 35.30
CA LYS A 1052 30.70 122.93 36.29
C LYS A 1052 32.07 123.44 36.80
N ILE A 1053 33.01 122.54 37.06
CA ILE A 1053 34.38 122.89 37.47
C ILE A 1053 35.07 123.71 36.37
N ALA A 1054 34.94 123.28 35.11
CA ALA A 1054 35.49 124.03 33.97
C ALA A 1054 34.85 125.42 33.84
N GLN A 1055 33.52 125.52 33.99
CA GLN A 1055 32.80 126.80 34.01
C GLN A 1055 33.33 127.72 35.11
N ASN A 1056 33.56 127.20 36.32
CA ASN A 1056 34.12 127.98 37.43
C ASN A 1056 35.56 128.46 37.14
N HIS A 1057 36.42 127.62 36.54
CA HIS A 1057 37.77 128.03 36.16
C HIS A 1057 37.79 129.09 35.05
N LEU A 1058 36.83 129.03 34.10
CA LEU A 1058 36.66 130.08 33.09
C LEU A 1058 36.28 131.43 33.73
N LEU A 1059 35.37 131.42 34.72
CA LEU A 1059 34.99 132.62 35.47
C LEU A 1059 36.16 133.23 36.26
N GLN A 1060 37.12 132.41 36.71
CA GLN A 1060 38.33 132.83 37.41
C GLN A 1060 39.48 133.23 36.46
N GLY A 1061 39.30 133.13 35.14
CA GLY A 1061 40.32 133.48 34.13
C GLY A 1061 41.43 132.43 33.93
N ASN A 1062 41.28 131.20 34.45
CA ASN A 1062 42.28 130.14 34.34
C ASN A 1062 41.95 129.18 33.19
N ASN A 1063 42.27 129.59 31.96
CA ASN A 1063 41.88 128.87 30.74
C ASN A 1063 42.49 127.45 30.61
N LYS A 1064 43.73 127.21 31.08
CA LYS A 1064 44.36 125.88 30.99
C LYS A 1064 43.68 124.85 31.90
N ALA A 1065 43.35 125.24 33.13
CA ALA A 1065 42.63 124.36 34.05
C ALA A 1065 41.20 124.07 33.57
N ALA A 1066 40.55 125.06 32.93
CA ALA A 1066 39.25 124.87 32.31
C ALA A 1066 39.29 123.90 31.13
N GLU A 1067 40.30 123.98 30.26
CA GLU A 1067 40.48 123.06 29.13
C GLU A 1067 40.71 121.62 29.61
N GLU A 1068 41.55 121.41 30.62
CA GLU A 1068 41.77 120.08 31.21
C GLU A 1068 40.50 119.51 31.86
N ALA A 1069 39.76 120.33 32.60
CA ALA A 1069 38.48 119.93 33.20
C ALA A 1069 37.42 119.61 32.13
N LEU A 1070 37.33 120.41 31.07
CA LEU A 1070 36.46 120.15 29.92
C LEU A 1070 36.86 118.87 29.19
N ARG A 1071 38.14 118.63 28.97
CA ARG A 1071 38.62 117.41 28.30
C ARG A 1071 38.31 116.15 29.11
N LYS A 1072 38.46 116.21 30.44
CA LYS A 1072 38.04 115.14 31.35
C LYS A 1072 36.51 114.99 31.39
N GLY A 1073 35.77 116.10 31.44
CA GLY A 1073 34.31 116.11 31.38
C GLY A 1073 33.78 115.51 30.08
N LEU A 1074 34.34 115.88 28.94
CA LEU A 1074 34.03 115.34 27.61
C LEU A 1074 34.38 113.86 27.49
N SER A 1075 35.53 113.41 28.00
CA SER A 1075 35.85 111.98 27.96
C SER A 1075 34.88 111.14 28.80
N MET A 1076 34.43 111.67 29.95
CA MET A 1076 33.43 111.01 30.80
C MET A 1076 32.03 111.09 30.18
N ALA A 1077 31.67 112.20 29.54
CA ALA A 1077 30.42 112.35 28.79
C ALA A 1077 30.36 111.42 27.59
N LEU A 1078 31.45 111.28 26.84
CA LEU A 1078 31.56 110.33 25.73
C LEU A 1078 31.47 108.88 26.22
N SER A 1079 31.98 108.59 27.43
CA SER A 1079 31.83 107.28 28.06
C SER A 1079 30.41 107.01 28.57
N ALA A 1080 29.63 108.04 28.87
CA ALA A 1080 28.23 107.95 29.26
C ALA A 1080 27.27 107.96 28.05
N ARG A 1081 27.68 108.54 26.93
CA ARG A 1081 26.89 108.68 25.69
C ARG A 1081 27.02 107.43 24.83
N VAL A 1082 26.40 106.35 25.29
CA VAL A 1082 26.17 105.14 24.47
C VAL A 1082 24.69 105.05 24.04
N LYS A 1083 23.89 106.10 24.23
CA LYS A 1083 22.43 105.93 24.29
C LYS A 1083 21.54 106.83 23.43
N ASP A 1084 21.96 107.27 22.24
CA ASP A 1084 21.00 107.89 21.30
C ASP A 1084 21.13 107.45 19.83
N GLU A 1085 22.20 106.77 19.39
CA GLU A 1085 22.34 106.42 17.95
C GLU A 1085 21.74 105.06 17.57
N GLU A 1086 21.52 104.13 18.52
CA GLU A 1086 20.96 102.80 18.21
C GLU A 1086 19.46 102.65 18.52
N GLU A 1087 18.86 103.47 19.39
CA GLU A 1087 17.39 103.50 19.57
C GLU A 1087 16.67 104.09 18.35
N GLY A 1088 17.39 104.70 17.40
CA GLY A 1088 16.85 105.20 16.12
C GLY A 1088 16.85 104.18 14.97
N GLN A 1089 17.47 102.99 15.13
CA GLN A 1089 17.57 101.97 14.08
C GLN A 1089 16.76 100.69 14.34
N SER A 1090 16.23 100.47 15.54
CA SER A 1090 15.35 99.31 15.84
C SER A 1090 13.85 99.61 15.76
N ALA A 1091 13.45 100.78 15.25
CA ALA A 1091 12.05 101.12 14.94
C ALA A 1091 11.66 100.87 13.48
N ASN A 1092 12.50 100.17 12.71
CA ASN A 1092 12.22 99.74 11.33
C ASN A 1092 12.82 98.34 11.10
N ASP A 1093 12.24 97.33 11.75
CA ASP A 1093 12.12 95.94 11.27
C ASP A 1093 11.05 95.20 12.09
#